data_AF-A0AAZ3R7D3-F1
#
_entry.id   AF-A0AAZ3R7D3-F1
#
_cell.length_a   1.000
_cell.length_b   1.000
_cell.length_c   1.000
_cell.angle_alpha   90.00
_cell.angle_beta   90.00
_cell.angle_gamma   90.00
#
_symmetry.space_group_name_H-M   'P 1'
#
loop_
_entity.id
_entity.type
_entity.pdbx_description
1 polymer ?
#
loop_
_entity_poly.entity_id
_entity_poly.type
_entity_poly.pdbx_seq_one_letter_code
_entity_poly.pdbx_strand_id
1 'polypeptide(L)'
;MGVRLSRPHPSLDFPSSQHLVNCHLFPREFSIVTTLKVSLVAPKKNEYIFSVVEEKEEEDTRIGKRKGETQGGTDGDWYREKDGEQGGRDDESDEERDGGTDGGGERLMDGEKRKGSRDGENSNSQGRLLIGLRFSRDRLHFLFRGRSEGVMARWVFRGIELADDRWHTLVLAFSGHYATLTVDCNTHLELRVHSKSLPSDLSIQGSRFHIGSRGRWNGLFSGLIRQLVLVPGSDATPRVCPSSNPGLAELSVPAVLLDLPQKETRSDLTLPSYESEVRVSVGLEKSCSSSVRGQLWFNPIRRALYLCDGTLWVPMLQESQRLDYVLEQQILSTSSETYDIEVFSVQGLGLMAAMAHRSPSLGSAVYLWRDGGFHLYQKISTHGALSWRHFTMGKKIFLVVSNSRESTGKEETVEKDELSVIYRWNKKTQRFVHYQALQTHCARDWEAFRIQGHTYLAVANHRQGNTNHTIDSVVYKWDRGTQLFVPHQALRTSGAYDWEAFTVGPYHFLAVANAFDGQTTHVDSVIYVWVDGSFRLFQTIKTFCATDWEMFQIGSRVFLVVANGHQLHGNGPGRYAINSTIYELDMSSQLFLRFQDIVTYSAVDWEFFTVGEESYLVVANSFDGESHSLNSIIYRWQGYEGFVPIHRLPTIGCSDWEFFTSGEDSYLIYSSATAPLSKVFRLKTH
;
A
#
# COMPACT_ATOMS: atom_id res chain seq x y z
N MET A 1 10.94 -13.66 -6.16
CA MET A 1 12.23 -13.57 -6.90
C MET A 1 13.21 -12.80 -6.03
N GLY A 2 14.52 -13.01 -6.16
CA GLY A 2 15.51 -12.03 -5.76
C GLY A 2 16.61 -11.90 -6.80
N VAL A 3 17.31 -10.78 -6.78
CA VAL A 3 18.27 -10.38 -7.82
C VAL A 3 19.69 -10.51 -7.28
N ARG A 4 20.59 -11.02 -8.13
CA ARG A 4 22.05 -11.00 -7.92
C ARG A 4 22.67 -10.09 -8.97
N LEU A 5 23.49 -9.16 -8.53
CA LEU A 5 24.13 -8.16 -9.37
C LEU A 5 25.54 -8.63 -9.73
N SER A 6 25.81 -8.84 -11.01
CA SER A 6 27.17 -9.14 -11.48
C SER A 6 28.08 -7.91 -11.44
N ARG A 7 27.49 -6.71 -11.52
CA ARG A 7 28.11 -5.38 -11.34
C ARG A 7 27.07 -4.43 -10.73
N PRO A 8 27.49 -3.41 -9.96
CA PRO A 8 26.56 -2.39 -9.46
C PRO A 8 26.01 -1.58 -10.63
N HIS A 9 24.73 -1.21 -10.54
CA HIS A 9 23.98 -0.59 -11.64
C HIS A 9 23.40 0.75 -11.16
N PRO A 10 23.42 1.83 -11.97
CA PRO A 10 23.01 3.16 -11.53
C PRO A 10 21.57 3.26 -10.98
N SER A 11 20.67 2.36 -11.38
CA SER A 11 19.30 2.31 -10.86
C SER A 11 19.18 1.79 -9.41
N LEU A 12 20.26 1.27 -8.84
CA LEU A 12 20.34 0.77 -7.45
C LEU A 12 21.30 1.61 -6.59
N ASP A 13 21.76 2.73 -7.16
CA ASP A 13 22.59 3.75 -6.53
C ASP A 13 21.78 5.07 -6.52
N PHE A 14 21.04 5.37 -5.45
CA PHE A 14 20.12 6.52 -5.40
C PHE A 14 20.46 7.54 -4.30
N PRO A 15 20.24 8.85 -4.49
CA PRO A 15 20.43 9.86 -3.45
C PRO A 15 19.57 9.57 -2.22
N SER A 16 20.13 9.76 -1.03
CA SER A 16 19.39 9.57 0.24
C SER A 16 18.19 10.49 0.36
N SER A 17 18.21 11.66 -0.30
CA SER A 17 17.10 12.61 -0.39
C SER A 17 15.87 12.09 -1.17
N GLN A 18 15.99 11.03 -1.97
CA GLN A 18 14.83 10.42 -2.65
C GLN A 18 14.00 9.54 -1.71
N HIS A 19 14.61 8.94 -0.68
CA HIS A 19 13.93 8.08 0.29
C HIS A 19 13.63 8.78 1.63
N LEU A 20 14.49 9.70 2.06
CA LEU A 20 14.33 10.49 3.28
C LEU A 20 14.05 11.95 2.91
N VAL A 21 12.93 12.14 2.22
CA VAL A 21 12.47 13.44 1.71
C VAL A 21 12.31 14.42 2.89
N ASN A 22 12.89 15.61 2.75
CA ASN A 22 12.92 16.66 3.77
C ASN A 22 13.58 16.28 5.12
N CYS A 23 14.34 15.18 5.19
CA CYS A 23 15.11 14.82 6.39
C CYS A 23 16.59 14.61 6.07
N HIS A 24 17.47 15.42 6.69
CA HIS A 24 18.92 15.33 6.52
C HIS A 24 19.61 14.41 7.52
N LEU A 25 18.86 13.83 8.47
CA LEU A 25 19.38 12.94 9.53
C LEU A 25 18.87 11.52 9.31
N PHE A 26 19.72 10.53 9.62
CA PHE A 26 19.29 9.14 9.64
C PHE A 26 18.39 8.84 10.86
N PRO A 27 17.35 7.99 10.75
CA PRO A 27 16.48 7.65 11.87
C PRO A 27 17.24 7.16 13.12
N ARG A 28 16.82 7.65 14.30
CA ARG A 28 17.38 7.23 15.61
C ARG A 28 16.90 5.85 16.04
N GLU A 29 15.67 5.51 15.69
CA GLU A 29 15.05 4.20 15.94
C GLU A 29 14.44 3.71 14.62
N PHE A 30 14.82 2.51 14.21
CA PHE A 30 14.42 1.92 12.95
C PHE A 30 14.67 0.41 12.99
N SER A 31 13.98 -0.30 12.11
CA SER A 31 14.27 -1.68 11.75
C SER A 31 14.69 -1.78 10.28
N ILE A 32 15.53 -2.75 9.98
CA ILE A 32 15.87 -3.16 8.61
C ILE A 32 15.28 -4.56 8.41
N VAL A 33 14.31 -4.67 7.51
CA VAL A 33 13.73 -5.94 7.09
C VAL A 33 14.35 -6.33 5.76
N THR A 34 15.01 -7.49 5.69
CA THR A 34 15.58 -7.98 4.43
C THR A 34 15.34 -9.46 4.24
N THR A 35 14.97 -9.84 3.01
CA THR A 35 14.80 -11.24 2.61
C THR A 35 15.84 -11.56 1.55
N LEU A 36 16.70 -12.53 1.85
CA LEU A 36 17.89 -12.84 1.06
C LEU A 36 18.20 -14.34 1.07
N LYS A 37 19.02 -14.78 0.11
CA LYS A 37 19.56 -16.15 0.02
C LYS A 37 21.06 -16.08 -0.20
N VAL A 38 21.85 -16.79 0.62
CA VAL A 38 23.32 -16.83 0.52
C VAL A 38 23.78 -18.23 0.15
N SER A 39 24.66 -18.33 -0.86
CA SER A 39 25.18 -19.62 -1.32
C SER A 39 26.39 -20.11 -0.51
N LEU A 40 26.53 -21.43 -0.45
CA LEU A 40 27.57 -22.18 0.30
C LEU A 40 29.03 -21.96 -0.18
N VAL A 41 29.25 -21.33 -1.33
CA VAL A 41 30.56 -21.34 -2.01
C VAL A 41 31.48 -20.22 -1.50
N ALA A 42 32.56 -20.63 -0.82
CA ALA A 42 33.79 -19.86 -0.54
C ALA A 42 33.59 -18.37 -0.17
N PRO A 43 33.32 -18.03 1.10
CA PRO A 43 32.94 -16.69 1.51
C PRO A 43 34.02 -15.65 1.20
N LYS A 44 33.69 -14.66 0.36
CA LYS A 44 34.53 -13.46 0.17
C LYS A 44 34.65 -12.73 1.51
N LYS A 45 35.81 -12.10 1.77
CA LYS A 45 36.11 -11.54 3.10
C LYS A 45 35.09 -10.47 3.56
N ASN A 46 34.52 -9.68 2.65
CA ASN A 46 33.59 -8.59 2.95
C ASN A 46 32.54 -8.46 1.82
N GLU A 47 31.27 -8.64 2.12
CA GLU A 47 30.15 -8.42 1.19
C GLU A 47 29.11 -7.48 1.81
N TYR A 48 28.55 -6.53 1.07
CA TYR A 48 27.62 -5.52 1.56
C TYR A 48 26.22 -5.75 1.01
N ILE A 49 25.24 -6.00 1.88
CA ILE A 49 23.82 -6.09 1.51
C ILE A 49 23.32 -4.70 1.10
N PHE A 50 23.72 -3.66 1.83
CA PHE A 50 23.65 -2.27 1.37
C PHE A 50 24.69 -1.39 2.09
N SER A 51 24.87 -0.18 1.59
CA SER A 51 25.59 0.90 2.27
C SER A 51 25.01 2.28 1.99
N VAL A 52 25.34 3.24 2.85
CA VAL A 52 25.11 4.67 2.66
C VAL A 52 26.47 5.36 2.61
N VAL A 53 26.76 6.06 1.52
CA VAL A 53 28.08 6.65 1.22
C VAL A 53 27.92 8.12 0.83
N GLU A 54 28.65 8.98 1.50
CA GLU A 54 28.84 10.40 1.16
C GLU A 54 29.81 10.50 -0.03
N GLU A 55 29.35 10.99 -1.18
CA GLU A 55 30.22 11.22 -2.34
C GLU A 55 31.08 12.48 -2.11
N LYS A 56 32.30 12.49 -2.63
CA LYS A 56 33.11 13.72 -2.71
C LYS A 56 32.80 14.41 -4.03
N GLU A 57 32.64 15.73 -4.02
CA GLU A 57 32.64 16.52 -5.24
C GLU A 57 34.02 16.40 -5.92
N GLU A 58 34.04 15.98 -7.18
CA GLU A 58 35.22 16.07 -8.03
C GLU A 58 35.20 17.45 -8.71
N GLU A 59 36.13 18.34 -8.35
CA GLU A 59 36.35 19.59 -9.08
C GLU A 59 36.81 19.28 -10.52
N ASP A 60 35.92 19.45 -11.50
CA ASP A 60 36.18 19.12 -12.90
C ASP A 60 37.10 20.16 -13.58
N THR A 61 38.37 20.14 -13.21
CA THR A 61 39.44 20.95 -13.82
C THR A 61 39.92 20.34 -15.15
N ARG A 62 39.01 20.19 -16.11
CA ARG A 62 39.35 19.86 -17.51
C ARG A 62 39.30 21.10 -18.40
N ILE A 63 40.45 21.78 -18.47
CA ILE A 63 40.69 22.97 -19.30
C ILE A 63 40.37 22.68 -20.79
N GLY A 64 39.19 23.13 -21.23
CA GLY A 64 38.74 23.09 -22.62
C GLY A 64 39.41 24.14 -23.50
N LYS A 65 40.69 23.94 -23.85
CA LYS A 65 41.41 24.83 -24.78
C LYS A 65 40.97 24.58 -26.24
N ARG A 66 39.88 25.22 -26.68
CA ARG A 66 39.53 25.44 -28.10
C ARG A 66 39.37 26.94 -28.32
N LYS A 67 40.36 27.60 -28.94
CA LYS A 67 40.36 27.96 -30.37
C LYS A 67 39.02 28.59 -30.77
N GLY A 68 39.03 29.92 -30.89
CA GLY A 68 37.85 30.70 -31.20
C GLY A 68 37.45 30.61 -32.66
N GLU A 69 36.15 30.76 -32.88
CA GLU A 69 35.55 31.12 -34.16
C GLU A 69 34.67 32.35 -33.95
N THR A 70 34.64 33.22 -34.94
CA THR A 70 34.04 34.56 -34.91
C THR A 70 32.52 34.55 -34.74
N GLN A 71 32.00 35.37 -33.81
CA GLN A 71 30.64 35.91 -33.89
C GLN A 71 30.65 37.24 -34.66
N GLY A 72 29.65 37.44 -35.51
CA GLY A 72 29.39 38.72 -36.16
C GLY A 72 27.94 39.15 -35.95
N GLY A 73 27.76 40.40 -35.51
CA GLY A 73 26.46 41.11 -35.40
C GLY A 73 25.52 40.62 -34.28
N THR A 74 24.66 41.46 -33.71
CA THR A 74 24.53 42.94 -33.79
C THR A 74 23.60 43.41 -32.66
N ASP A 75 23.76 44.67 -32.26
CA ASP A 75 22.79 45.56 -31.57
C ASP A 75 22.27 45.20 -30.15
N GLY A 76 22.12 46.25 -29.31
CA GLY A 76 21.41 46.16 -28.04
C GLY A 76 21.92 47.07 -26.91
N ASP A 77 22.01 48.39 -27.13
CA ASP A 77 22.31 49.37 -26.08
C ASP A 77 21.30 49.30 -24.90
N TRP A 78 21.75 49.54 -23.66
CA TRP A 78 21.58 50.84 -22.97
C TRP A 78 21.86 50.83 -21.45
N TYR A 79 22.27 52.02 -20.99
CA TYR A 79 22.37 52.56 -19.63
C TYR A 79 23.55 52.15 -18.72
N ARG A 80 24.05 53.21 -18.08
CA ARG A 80 25.33 53.41 -17.39
C ARG A 80 25.03 54.45 -16.32
N GLU A 81 25.44 54.26 -15.07
CA GLU A 81 25.46 55.36 -14.10
C GLU A 81 26.63 55.29 -13.09
N LYS A 82 26.96 56.46 -12.54
CA LYS A 82 28.19 56.92 -11.84
C LYS A 82 27.78 58.03 -10.85
N ASP A 83 28.48 58.39 -9.78
CA ASP A 83 29.77 57.99 -9.17
C ASP A 83 29.55 57.87 -7.63
N GLY A 84 30.47 57.55 -6.72
CA GLY A 84 31.94 57.43 -6.73
C GLY A 84 32.57 58.30 -5.62
N GLU A 85 33.81 58.00 -5.18
CA GLU A 85 34.55 58.69 -4.09
C GLU A 85 33.93 58.54 -2.66
N GLN A 86 34.63 58.65 -1.51
CA GLN A 86 36.03 58.89 -1.08
C GLN A 86 36.20 58.17 0.29
N GLY A 87 37.34 57.59 0.68
CA GLY A 87 38.42 58.25 1.43
C GLY A 87 38.35 57.93 2.95
N GLY A 88 39.47 57.71 3.66
CA GLY A 88 39.44 57.56 5.15
C GLY A 88 40.40 56.54 5.81
N ARG A 89 41.71 56.74 5.58
CA ARG A 89 42.89 56.57 6.47
C ARG A 89 42.83 56.07 7.94
N ASP A 90 43.99 55.48 8.30
CA ASP A 90 44.80 55.53 9.54
C ASP A 90 44.41 54.73 10.82
N ASP A 91 45.26 53.74 11.15
CA ASP A 91 46.13 53.63 12.36
C ASP A 91 46.64 52.16 12.44
N GLU A 92 47.94 51.83 12.39
CA GLU A 92 48.96 51.95 13.47
C GLU A 92 48.64 51.04 14.70
N SER A 93 49.55 50.23 15.28
CA SER A 93 51.02 50.18 15.17
C SER A 93 51.68 48.86 15.70
N ASP A 94 53.00 48.74 15.46
CA ASP A 94 54.07 48.12 16.26
C ASP A 94 54.25 46.59 16.44
N GLU A 95 55.17 46.05 15.61
CA GLU A 95 56.55 45.64 15.95
C GLU A 95 56.90 44.70 17.15
N GLU A 96 57.64 43.63 16.77
CA GLU A 96 58.91 43.10 17.36
C GLU A 96 58.96 42.61 18.84
N ARG A 97 59.64 41.51 19.23
CA ARG A 97 61.01 41.08 18.85
C ARG A 97 61.41 39.69 19.43
N ASP A 98 62.35 39.04 18.73
CA ASP A 98 63.44 38.11 19.15
C ASP A 98 63.32 37.04 20.27
N GLY A 99 63.99 35.90 20.01
CA GLY A 99 64.50 34.99 21.05
C GLY A 99 64.96 33.61 20.55
N GLY A 100 66.26 33.41 20.33
CA GLY A 100 66.88 32.06 20.28
C GLY A 100 66.89 31.39 21.68
N THR A 101 67.34 30.15 21.88
CA THR A 101 68.26 29.30 21.10
C THR A 101 68.15 27.83 21.55
N ASP A 102 68.65 26.93 20.70
CA ASP A 102 69.22 25.58 20.90
C ASP A 102 69.25 24.91 22.31
N GLY A 103 69.12 23.58 22.34
CA GLY A 103 69.16 22.78 23.57
C GLY A 103 68.82 21.30 23.42
N GLY A 104 69.71 20.50 22.83
CA GLY A 104 69.56 19.04 22.75
C GLY A 104 69.72 18.31 24.10
N GLY A 105 69.00 17.21 24.29
CA GLY A 105 69.10 16.37 25.48
C GLY A 105 68.51 14.98 25.29
N GLU A 106 69.37 13.96 25.12
CA GLU A 106 68.96 12.56 25.02
C GLU A 106 68.54 11.98 26.38
N ARG A 107 67.48 11.15 26.40
CA ARG A 107 67.26 10.12 27.43
C ARG A 107 66.79 8.82 26.78
N LEU A 108 67.27 7.71 27.34
CA LEU A 108 67.17 6.35 26.82
C LEU A 108 66.12 5.51 27.57
N MET A 109 65.65 4.45 26.89
CA MET A 109 64.81 3.34 27.39
C MET A 109 63.36 3.73 27.81
N ASP A 110 62.31 2.93 27.62
CA ASP A 110 62.14 1.55 27.12
C ASP A 110 60.79 1.42 26.38
N GLY A 111 60.58 0.40 25.52
CA GLY A 111 59.23 0.13 24.97
C GLY A 111 59.12 -0.79 23.75
N GLU A 112 58.61 -2.00 23.97
CA GLU A 112 58.34 -3.06 22.99
C GLU A 112 57.71 -2.63 21.64
N LYS A 113 58.42 -2.85 20.52
CA LYS A 113 57.82 -2.75 19.18
C LYS A 113 57.04 -4.01 18.80
N ARG A 114 55.73 -4.00 19.07
CA ARG A 114 54.80 -4.95 18.43
C ARG A 114 54.75 -4.76 16.91
N LYS A 115 54.78 -5.86 16.18
CA LYS A 115 54.87 -5.92 14.71
C LYS A 115 53.53 -5.55 14.06
N GLY A 116 53.32 -4.27 13.76
CA GLY A 116 52.15 -3.80 13.02
C GLY A 116 52.20 -4.16 11.54
N SER A 117 51.23 -4.95 11.06
CA SER A 117 51.06 -5.24 9.63
C SER A 117 50.54 -4.01 8.90
N ARG A 118 51.33 -3.45 7.99
CA ARG A 118 50.88 -2.43 7.03
C ARG A 118 50.24 -3.12 5.83
N ASP A 119 48.91 -3.17 5.81
CA ASP A 119 48.17 -3.25 4.55
C ASP A 119 47.89 -1.82 4.09
N GLY A 120 48.51 -1.41 2.98
CA GLY A 120 48.32 -0.07 2.42
C GLY A 120 47.09 -0.01 1.52
N GLU A 121 46.03 0.69 1.95
CA GLU A 121 44.91 1.03 1.06
C GLU A 121 45.28 2.26 0.20
N ASN A 122 45.34 2.06 -1.11
CA ASN A 122 45.58 3.12 -2.09
C ASN A 122 44.24 3.85 -2.38
N SER A 123 43.87 4.81 -1.52
CA SER A 123 42.56 5.48 -1.56
C SER A 123 42.62 6.89 -2.15
N ASN A 124 42.44 7.03 -3.47
CA ASN A 124 42.38 8.35 -4.12
C ASN A 124 41.10 8.61 -4.95
N SER A 125 40.03 7.85 -4.70
CA SER A 125 38.72 7.99 -5.38
C SER A 125 37.55 7.39 -4.57
N GLN A 126 37.59 7.49 -3.24
CA GLN A 126 36.61 6.82 -2.37
C GLN A 126 35.74 7.79 -1.58
N GLY A 127 34.42 7.69 -1.79
CA GLY A 127 33.41 8.29 -0.95
C GLY A 127 33.41 7.73 0.48
N ARG A 128 32.88 8.51 1.42
CA ARG A 128 32.95 8.27 2.86
C ARG A 128 31.76 7.42 3.33
N LEU A 129 32.04 6.21 3.81
CA LEU A 129 31.02 5.31 4.34
C LEU A 129 30.40 5.88 5.63
N LEU A 130 29.07 6.00 5.65
CA LEU A 130 28.30 6.45 6.81
C LEU A 130 27.64 5.27 7.54
N ILE A 131 26.97 4.40 6.78
CA ILE A 131 26.26 3.20 7.27
C ILE A 131 26.56 2.03 6.32
N GLY A 132 26.62 0.80 6.82
CA GLY A 132 26.60 -0.38 5.94
C GLY A 132 26.24 -1.68 6.66
N LEU A 133 25.35 -2.45 6.04
CA LEU A 133 25.04 -3.82 6.48
C LEU A 133 25.91 -4.79 5.68
N ARG A 134 26.86 -5.43 6.36
CA ARG A 134 27.92 -6.24 5.76
C ARG A 134 27.89 -7.67 6.27
N PHE A 135 27.78 -8.63 5.36
CA PHE A 135 27.86 -10.06 5.63
C PHE A 135 29.31 -10.56 5.50
N SER A 136 29.72 -11.51 6.37
CA SER A 136 31.05 -12.14 6.32
C SER A 136 31.04 -13.48 7.07
N ARG A 137 30.99 -14.58 6.32
CA ARG A 137 30.93 -15.97 6.82
C ARG A 137 29.64 -16.26 7.62
N ASP A 138 29.75 -16.36 8.94
CA ASP A 138 28.71 -16.68 9.94
C ASP A 138 28.22 -15.43 10.69
N ARG A 139 28.58 -14.24 10.20
CA ARG A 139 28.44 -12.97 10.91
C ARG A 139 27.82 -11.89 10.06
N LEU A 140 26.86 -11.20 10.66
CA LEU A 140 26.24 -10.00 10.13
C LEU A 140 26.77 -8.79 10.92
N HIS A 141 27.34 -7.84 10.18
CA HIS A 141 27.93 -6.63 10.73
C HIS A 141 27.07 -5.43 10.36
N PHE A 142 26.57 -4.70 11.36
CA PHE A 142 26.03 -3.36 11.15
C PHE A 142 27.15 -2.35 11.44
N LEU A 143 27.56 -1.60 10.42
CA LEU A 143 28.63 -0.60 10.47
C LEU A 143 27.99 0.79 10.47
N PHE A 144 28.46 1.68 11.35
CA PHE A 144 28.00 3.07 11.39
C PHE A 144 29.12 3.99 11.89
N ARG A 145 29.08 5.27 11.50
CA ARG A 145 30.05 6.27 11.96
C ARG A 145 29.68 6.79 13.35
N GLY A 146 30.64 6.85 14.28
CA GLY A 146 30.42 7.35 15.65
C GLY A 146 30.69 8.84 15.79
N ARG A 147 30.34 9.42 16.96
CA ARG A 147 30.59 10.84 17.30
C ARG A 147 32.07 11.17 17.52
N SER A 148 32.89 10.22 17.96
CA SER A 148 34.34 10.41 18.15
C SER A 148 35.06 10.33 16.81
N GLU A 149 35.94 11.31 16.54
CA GLU A 149 36.55 11.58 15.23
C GLU A 149 36.96 10.33 14.43
N GLY A 150 36.29 10.13 13.28
CA GLY A 150 36.74 9.23 12.23
C GLY A 150 36.55 7.72 12.43
N VAL A 151 36.27 7.24 13.65
CA VAL A 151 36.22 5.79 13.93
C VAL A 151 34.87 5.19 13.53
N MET A 152 34.91 4.17 12.66
CA MET A 152 33.73 3.35 12.33
C MET A 152 33.38 2.42 13.50
N ALA A 153 32.21 2.63 14.09
CA ALA A 153 31.61 1.70 15.01
C ALA A 153 31.04 0.48 14.26
N ARG A 154 30.90 -0.63 15.00
CA ARG A 154 30.31 -1.87 14.49
C ARG A 154 29.58 -2.64 15.57
N TRP A 155 28.38 -3.10 15.25
CA TRP A 155 27.69 -4.19 15.93
C TRP A 155 27.88 -5.48 15.11
N VAL A 156 27.99 -6.63 15.79
CA VAL A 156 28.36 -7.90 15.16
C VAL A 156 27.53 -9.02 15.75
N PHE A 157 26.54 -9.47 14.99
CA PHE A 157 25.78 -10.69 15.26
C PHE A 157 26.58 -11.89 14.75
N ARG A 158 26.56 -13.01 15.49
CA ARG A 158 27.37 -14.22 15.24
C ARG A 158 26.50 -15.46 15.32
N GLY A 159 26.96 -16.56 14.71
CA GLY A 159 26.23 -17.83 14.75
C GLY A 159 24.95 -17.79 13.92
N ILE A 160 24.95 -17.03 12.82
CA ILE A 160 23.80 -16.94 11.92
C ILE A 160 24.06 -17.84 10.72
N GLU A 161 23.29 -18.92 10.61
CA GLU A 161 23.41 -19.93 9.55
C GLU A 161 22.61 -19.50 8.31
N LEU A 162 23.07 -18.43 7.62
CA LEU A 162 22.40 -17.92 6.40
C LEU A 162 22.94 -18.53 5.10
N ALA A 163 24.07 -19.23 5.17
CA ALA A 163 24.82 -19.75 4.02
C ALA A 163 24.51 -21.22 3.78
N ASP A 164 23.23 -21.55 3.65
CA ASP A 164 22.70 -22.90 3.42
C ASP A 164 21.96 -23.03 2.06
N ASP A 165 22.02 -21.98 1.24
CA ASP A 165 21.31 -21.84 -0.04
C ASP A 165 19.75 -21.83 0.07
N ARG A 166 19.18 -21.47 1.23
CA ARG A 166 17.74 -21.20 1.41
C ARG A 166 17.44 -19.69 1.49
N TRP A 167 16.15 -19.35 1.49
CA TRP A 167 15.68 -17.99 1.75
C TRP A 167 15.57 -17.76 3.25
N HIS A 168 16.09 -16.62 3.71
CA HIS A 168 15.95 -16.15 5.09
C HIS A 168 15.36 -14.74 5.12
N THR A 169 14.51 -14.47 6.11
CA THR A 169 14.02 -13.13 6.44
C THR A 169 14.67 -12.67 7.74
N LEU A 170 15.36 -11.54 7.67
CA LEU A 170 16.07 -10.90 8.76
C LEU A 170 15.35 -9.61 9.17
N VAL A 171 15.13 -9.44 10.47
CA VAL A 171 14.67 -8.18 11.06
C VAL A 171 15.75 -7.67 12.00
N LEU A 172 16.47 -6.62 11.60
CA LEU A 172 17.43 -5.96 12.48
C LEU A 172 16.78 -4.71 13.08
N ALA A 173 16.54 -4.71 14.38
CA ALA A 173 15.85 -3.63 15.08
C ALA A 173 16.83 -2.86 15.97
N PHE A 174 16.73 -1.52 15.96
CA PHE A 174 17.72 -0.64 16.57
C PHE A 174 17.06 0.49 17.38
N SER A 175 17.48 0.63 18.64
CA SER A 175 17.09 1.74 19.53
C SER A 175 18.24 2.12 20.45
N GLY A 176 18.85 3.29 20.22
CA GLY A 176 19.90 3.84 21.10
C GLY A 176 21.15 2.97 21.25
N HIS A 177 21.18 2.16 22.31
CA HIS A 177 22.27 1.22 22.66
C HIS A 177 21.92 -0.27 22.42
N TYR A 178 20.68 -0.53 21.99
CA TYR A 178 20.11 -1.84 21.75
C TYR A 178 20.09 -2.13 20.24
N ALA A 179 20.51 -3.35 19.90
CA ALA A 179 20.39 -3.90 18.55
C ALA A 179 19.92 -5.35 18.65
N THR A 180 18.77 -5.67 18.09
CA THR A 180 18.25 -7.05 17.99
C THR A 180 18.30 -7.52 16.56
N LEU A 181 18.48 -8.83 16.37
CA LEU A 181 18.32 -9.52 15.09
C LEU A 181 17.35 -10.68 15.31
N THR A 182 16.22 -10.65 14.60
CA THR A 182 15.33 -11.81 14.43
C THR A 182 15.61 -12.45 13.08
N VAL A 183 15.74 -13.78 13.04
CA VAL A 183 15.89 -14.58 11.82
C VAL A 183 14.76 -15.58 11.72
N ASP A 184 14.09 -15.59 10.56
CA ASP A 184 12.99 -16.50 10.20
C ASP A 184 11.90 -16.61 11.27
N CYS A 185 11.64 -15.48 11.94
CA CYS A 185 10.59 -15.35 12.96
C CYS A 185 10.72 -16.34 14.14
N ASN A 186 11.94 -16.84 14.40
CA ASN A 186 12.18 -17.90 15.39
C ASN A 186 13.49 -17.71 16.18
N THR A 187 14.57 -17.27 15.52
CA THR A 187 15.87 -17.05 16.20
C THR A 187 16.02 -15.60 16.59
N HIS A 188 16.12 -15.30 17.89
CA HIS A 188 16.32 -13.94 18.41
C HIS A 188 17.71 -13.76 19.02
N LEU A 189 18.46 -12.78 18.53
CA LEU A 189 19.79 -12.41 19.03
C LEU A 189 19.78 -10.94 19.49
N GLU A 190 19.87 -10.71 20.81
CA GLU A 190 19.98 -9.37 21.40
C GLU A 190 21.44 -8.99 21.66
N LEU A 191 21.84 -7.78 21.23
CA LEU A 191 23.13 -7.16 21.55
C LEU A 191 22.92 -5.88 22.36
N ARG A 192 23.44 -5.86 23.59
CA ARG A 192 23.57 -4.65 24.43
C ARG A 192 25.00 -4.15 24.41
N VAL A 193 25.26 -2.99 23.80
CA VAL A 193 26.62 -2.43 23.69
C VAL A 193 26.67 -1.03 24.31
N HIS A 194 26.85 -0.99 25.63
CA HIS A 194 26.91 0.23 26.44
C HIS A 194 27.93 1.28 25.95
N SER A 195 28.97 0.88 25.21
CA SER A 195 30.02 1.77 24.69
C SER A 195 29.82 2.25 23.23
N LYS A 196 28.74 1.85 22.54
CA LYS A 196 28.49 2.22 21.14
C LYS A 196 27.00 2.39 20.85
N SER A 197 26.55 3.64 20.75
CA SER A 197 25.24 4.03 20.23
C SER A 197 25.34 4.61 18.83
N LEU A 198 24.30 4.44 18.02
CA LEU A 198 24.16 5.19 16.77
C LEU A 198 23.95 6.69 17.11
N PRO A 199 24.65 7.64 16.44
CA PRO A 199 24.42 9.06 16.69
C PRO A 199 23.01 9.48 16.27
N SER A 200 22.31 10.23 17.11
CA SER A 200 21.00 10.84 16.78
C SER A 200 21.12 12.01 15.77
N ASP A 201 22.34 12.37 15.44
CA ASP A 201 22.80 13.51 14.65
C ASP A 201 23.59 13.06 13.40
N LEU A 202 23.44 11.78 13.00
CA LEU A 202 24.10 11.24 11.82
C LEU A 202 23.50 11.85 10.53
N SER A 203 24.15 12.88 10.02
CA SER A 203 23.79 13.49 8.74
C SER A 203 24.00 12.52 7.57
N ILE A 204 23.05 12.56 6.63
CA ILE A 204 23.02 11.83 5.36
C ILE A 204 22.88 12.77 4.16
N GLN A 205 23.01 14.08 4.38
CA GLN A 205 23.05 15.07 3.31
C GLN A 205 24.20 14.78 2.34
N GLY A 206 23.97 14.90 1.03
CA GLY A 206 24.98 14.58 0.00
C GLY A 206 25.34 13.09 -0.13
N SER A 207 24.66 12.19 0.60
CA SER A 207 24.93 10.75 0.51
C SER A 207 24.01 10.01 -0.46
N ARG A 208 24.45 8.83 -0.88
CA ARG A 208 23.69 7.86 -1.68
C ARG A 208 23.56 6.53 -0.95
N PHE A 209 22.44 5.86 -1.16
CA PHE A 209 22.31 4.43 -0.89
C PHE A 209 22.87 3.62 -2.06
N HIS A 210 23.50 2.50 -1.74
CA HIS A 210 24.03 1.52 -2.67
C HIS A 210 23.55 0.13 -2.26
N ILE A 211 22.82 -0.57 -3.13
CA ILE A 211 22.30 -1.91 -2.84
C ILE A 211 23.26 -2.99 -3.37
N GLY A 212 23.53 -4.00 -2.55
CA GLY A 212 24.44 -5.11 -2.91
C GLY A 212 25.92 -4.72 -3.03
N SER A 213 26.34 -3.53 -2.57
CA SER A 213 27.71 -3.04 -2.69
C SER A 213 28.09 -1.97 -1.64
N ARG A 214 29.40 -1.68 -1.56
CA ARG A 214 29.95 -0.46 -0.94
C ARG A 214 30.39 0.51 -2.03
N GLY A 215 29.47 1.38 -2.46
CA GLY A 215 29.70 2.28 -3.58
C GLY A 215 29.92 1.53 -4.91
N ARG A 216 30.36 2.26 -5.94
CA ARG A 216 30.31 1.80 -7.33
C ARG A 216 31.15 0.59 -7.73
N TRP A 217 32.02 0.01 -6.88
CA TRP A 217 32.87 -1.15 -7.28
C TRP A 217 33.30 -2.13 -6.17
N ASN A 218 33.00 -1.88 -4.88
CA ASN A 218 33.60 -2.63 -3.78
C ASN A 218 32.62 -3.51 -3.01
N GLY A 219 33.08 -4.67 -2.53
CA GLY A 219 32.36 -5.51 -1.56
C GLY A 219 31.02 -6.04 -2.06
N LEU A 220 30.93 -6.44 -3.34
CA LEU A 220 29.70 -6.93 -3.98
C LEU A 220 29.11 -8.14 -3.27
N PHE A 221 27.81 -8.08 -2.98
CA PHE A 221 27.04 -9.21 -2.45
C PHE A 221 26.86 -10.29 -3.52
N SER A 222 27.18 -11.53 -3.15
CA SER A 222 27.14 -12.71 -4.03
C SER A 222 25.82 -13.47 -3.97
N GLY A 223 25.00 -13.22 -2.93
CA GLY A 223 23.68 -13.82 -2.77
C GLY A 223 22.59 -13.15 -3.62
N LEU A 224 21.36 -13.60 -3.41
CA LEU A 224 20.15 -13.02 -3.99
C LEU A 224 19.47 -12.14 -2.95
N ILE A 225 19.06 -10.92 -3.32
CA ILE A 225 18.23 -10.05 -2.47
C ILE A 225 16.83 -10.00 -3.07
N ARG A 226 15.82 -10.39 -2.28
CA ARG A 226 14.39 -10.26 -2.62
C ARG A 226 13.83 -8.93 -2.13
N GLN A 227 14.14 -8.55 -0.91
CA GLN A 227 13.57 -7.41 -0.22
C GLN A 227 14.62 -6.75 0.67
N LEU A 228 14.56 -5.42 0.75
CA LEU A 228 15.30 -4.61 1.72
C LEU A 228 14.46 -3.36 2.01
N VAL A 229 13.92 -3.26 3.23
CA VAL A 229 13.03 -2.17 3.67
C VAL A 229 13.61 -1.57 4.95
N LEU A 230 13.62 -0.24 5.02
CA LEU A 230 13.95 0.52 6.22
C LEU A 230 12.65 1.02 6.86
N VAL A 231 12.30 0.46 8.01
CA VAL A 231 11.05 0.72 8.73
C VAL A 231 11.34 1.67 9.89
N PRO A 232 10.67 2.82 10.03
CA PRO A 232 10.87 3.71 11.17
C PRO A 232 10.27 3.12 12.47
N GLY A 233 10.94 3.36 13.60
CA GLY A 233 10.56 2.83 14.92
C GLY A 233 11.39 1.62 15.36
N SER A 234 11.37 1.34 16.66
CA SER A 234 12.34 0.45 17.33
C SER A 234 12.39 -0.98 16.78
N ASP A 235 11.28 -1.73 16.85
CA ASP A 235 11.23 -3.15 16.44
C ASP A 235 10.02 -3.45 15.54
N ALA A 236 10.31 -3.83 14.28
CA ALA A 236 9.33 -4.27 13.31
C ALA A 236 8.90 -5.74 13.49
N THR A 237 9.59 -6.55 14.29
CA THR A 237 9.36 -8.00 14.41
C THR A 237 7.88 -8.38 14.64
N PRO A 238 7.11 -7.74 15.53
CA PRO A 238 5.71 -8.13 15.77
C PRO A 238 4.77 -7.98 14.57
N ARG A 239 5.16 -7.15 13.59
CA ARG A 239 4.46 -6.96 12.32
C ARG A 239 5.02 -7.91 11.24
N VAL A 240 6.34 -8.15 11.16
CA VAL A 240 6.99 -9.07 10.16
C VAL A 240 6.64 -10.52 10.44
N CYS A 241 6.56 -10.87 11.71
CA CYS A 241 6.54 -12.22 12.22
C CYS A 241 5.25 -12.52 13.02
N PRO A 242 4.06 -12.46 12.39
CA PRO A 242 2.84 -12.94 13.02
C PRO A 242 2.82 -14.48 13.14
N SER A 243 3.72 -15.18 12.42
CA SER A 243 3.88 -16.63 12.41
C SER A 243 5.37 -17.00 12.31
N SER A 244 5.75 -18.11 12.93
CA SER A 244 7.12 -18.67 12.92
C SER A 244 7.38 -19.65 11.76
N ASN A 245 6.47 -19.74 10.78
CA ASN A 245 6.60 -20.64 9.63
C ASN A 245 7.34 -19.95 8.46
N PRO A 246 8.59 -20.35 8.12
CA PRO A 246 9.35 -19.72 7.04
C PRO A 246 8.76 -19.94 5.64
N GLY A 247 7.89 -20.95 5.44
CA GLY A 247 7.27 -21.23 4.13
C GLY A 247 6.35 -20.11 3.63
N LEU A 248 5.83 -19.26 4.52
CA LEU A 248 4.98 -18.12 4.15
C LEU A 248 5.73 -17.07 3.30
N ALA A 249 7.06 -16.97 3.44
CA ALA A 249 7.89 -16.07 2.63
C ALA A 249 8.02 -16.54 1.15
N GLU A 250 7.83 -17.84 0.89
CA GLU A 250 7.89 -18.41 -0.47
C GLU A 250 6.58 -18.20 -1.25
N LEU A 251 5.42 -18.15 -0.58
CA LEU A 251 4.09 -17.98 -1.21
C LEU A 251 3.91 -16.65 -1.97
N SER A 252 4.78 -15.68 -1.71
CA SER A 252 4.83 -14.41 -2.43
C SER A 252 5.77 -14.45 -3.65
N VAL A 253 6.31 -15.61 -4.03
CA VAL A 253 7.01 -15.82 -5.30
C VAL A 253 5.98 -16.22 -6.38
N PRO A 254 5.89 -15.52 -7.53
CA PRO A 254 5.05 -15.96 -8.65
C PRO A 254 5.34 -17.41 -9.04
N ALA A 255 4.31 -18.25 -9.15
CA ALA A 255 4.44 -19.71 -9.28
C ALA A 255 5.36 -20.16 -10.45
N VAL A 256 5.41 -19.37 -11.52
CA VAL A 256 6.29 -19.59 -12.69
C VAL A 256 7.80 -19.58 -12.38
N LEU A 257 8.19 -19.12 -11.18
CA LEU A 257 9.57 -19.11 -10.67
C LEU A 257 9.85 -20.22 -9.65
N LEU A 258 8.83 -21.01 -9.27
CA LEU A 258 8.99 -22.21 -8.44
C LEU A 258 9.45 -23.40 -9.31
N ASP A 259 8.99 -23.45 -10.56
CA ASP A 259 9.48 -24.36 -11.60
C ASP A 259 10.91 -23.95 -12.04
N LEU A 260 11.94 -24.49 -11.40
CA LEU A 260 13.32 -24.38 -11.89
C LEU A 260 13.46 -25.01 -13.29
N PRO A 261 14.31 -24.46 -14.19
CA PRO A 261 14.49 -25.03 -15.52
C PRO A 261 14.97 -26.49 -15.48
N GLN A 262 14.38 -27.34 -16.32
CA GLN A 262 14.84 -28.71 -16.48
C GLN A 262 16.32 -28.74 -16.88
N LYS A 263 17.11 -29.54 -16.16
CA LYS A 263 18.55 -29.69 -16.38
C LYS A 263 18.77 -30.53 -17.64
N GLU A 264 18.97 -29.89 -18.79
CA GLU A 264 19.35 -30.60 -20.02
C GLU A 264 20.66 -31.37 -19.78
N THR A 265 20.57 -32.70 -19.81
CA THR A 265 21.72 -33.60 -19.73
C THR A 265 22.46 -33.58 -21.06
N ARG A 266 23.32 -32.58 -21.26
CA ARG A 266 24.26 -32.53 -22.39
C ARG A 266 25.61 -33.07 -21.93
N SER A 267 25.88 -34.32 -22.28
CA SER A 267 27.16 -34.98 -22.04
C SER A 267 28.21 -34.48 -23.02
N ASP A 268 29.00 -33.47 -22.63
CA ASP A 268 30.41 -33.42 -23.04
C ASP A 268 31.26 -32.57 -22.08
N LEU A 269 32.58 -32.75 -22.15
CA LEU A 269 33.52 -32.43 -21.07
C LEU A 269 33.83 -30.93 -20.84
N THR A 270 34.17 -30.61 -19.58
CA THR A 270 34.85 -29.39 -19.09
C THR A 270 34.10 -28.04 -19.11
N LEU A 271 33.18 -27.85 -18.15
CA LEU A 271 32.88 -26.54 -17.53
C LEU A 271 32.30 -26.76 -16.11
N PRO A 272 32.57 -25.90 -15.11
CA PRO A 272 31.96 -26.02 -13.78
C PRO A 272 30.46 -25.74 -13.85
N SER A 273 29.65 -26.77 -13.58
CA SER A 273 28.19 -26.71 -13.70
C SER A 273 27.52 -26.09 -12.46
N TYR A 274 27.63 -24.78 -12.26
CA TYR A 274 26.75 -24.05 -11.34
C TYR A 274 26.63 -22.56 -11.68
N GLU A 275 25.66 -22.25 -12.55
CA GLU A 275 24.84 -21.03 -12.53
C GLU A 275 23.89 -21.10 -13.74
N SER A 276 22.59 -21.21 -13.49
CA SER A 276 21.59 -20.96 -14.53
C SER A 276 21.52 -19.45 -14.74
N GLU A 277 22.47 -18.90 -15.51
CA GLU A 277 22.47 -17.50 -15.95
C GLU A 277 21.20 -17.25 -16.80
N VAL A 278 20.10 -16.83 -16.16
CA VAL A 278 18.96 -16.25 -16.88
C VAL A 278 19.40 -14.87 -17.37
N ARG A 279 20.01 -14.84 -18.55
CA ARG A 279 20.49 -13.62 -19.18
C ARG A 279 19.30 -12.73 -19.55
N VAL A 280 19.30 -11.51 -19.03
CA VAL A 280 18.31 -10.49 -19.41
C VAL A 280 18.58 -10.07 -20.85
N SER A 281 17.63 -10.39 -21.74
CA SER A 281 17.66 -9.93 -23.12
C SER A 281 17.17 -8.48 -23.20
N VAL A 282 17.82 -7.60 -23.96
CA VAL A 282 17.45 -6.18 -24.09
C VAL A 282 16.90 -5.92 -25.49
N GLY A 283 15.75 -5.27 -25.62
CA GLY A 283 15.14 -4.97 -26.93
C GLY A 283 13.78 -4.30 -26.85
N LEU A 284 13.26 -3.81 -27.97
CA LEU A 284 12.04 -3.00 -28.02
C LEU A 284 10.74 -3.82 -28.07
N GLU A 285 10.79 -4.98 -28.72
CA GLU A 285 9.72 -5.97 -28.80
C GLU A 285 10.30 -7.38 -28.76
N LYS A 286 9.59 -8.30 -28.11
CA LYS A 286 9.90 -9.73 -28.09
C LYS A 286 8.61 -10.49 -27.86
N SER A 287 8.34 -11.57 -28.60
CA SER A 287 7.25 -12.49 -28.27
C SER A 287 7.70 -13.46 -27.18
N CYS A 288 6.81 -13.73 -26.21
CA CYS A 288 7.00 -14.83 -25.27
C CYS A 288 6.42 -16.10 -25.90
N SER A 289 7.09 -17.22 -25.68
CA SER A 289 6.66 -18.54 -26.15
C SER A 289 7.34 -19.60 -25.28
N SER A 290 6.88 -20.86 -25.39
CA SER A 290 7.40 -21.97 -24.59
C SER A 290 8.92 -22.16 -24.69
N SER A 291 9.52 -21.83 -25.85
CA SER A 291 10.98 -21.89 -26.07
C SER A 291 11.79 -20.80 -25.35
N VAL A 292 11.13 -19.74 -24.87
CA VAL A 292 11.76 -18.65 -24.10
C VAL A 292 11.14 -18.49 -22.70
N ARG A 293 10.36 -19.48 -22.24
CA ARG A 293 9.83 -19.56 -20.87
C ARG A 293 10.97 -19.44 -19.84
N GLY A 294 10.74 -18.67 -18.78
CA GLY A 294 11.73 -18.39 -17.74
C GLY A 294 12.82 -17.38 -18.12
N GLN A 295 12.88 -16.91 -19.37
CA GLN A 295 13.81 -15.82 -19.75
C GLN A 295 13.31 -14.47 -19.24
N LEU A 296 14.26 -13.56 -19.01
CA LEU A 296 14.02 -12.16 -18.71
C LEU A 296 14.22 -11.27 -19.96
N TRP A 297 13.38 -10.25 -20.09
CA TRP A 297 13.45 -9.24 -21.15
C TRP A 297 13.35 -7.84 -20.55
N PHE A 298 14.34 -6.98 -20.80
CA PHE A 298 14.29 -5.58 -20.45
C PHE A 298 13.97 -4.73 -21.68
N ASN A 299 12.88 -3.97 -21.58
CA ASN A 299 12.47 -2.98 -22.58
C ASN A 299 13.01 -1.60 -22.18
N PRO A 300 14.01 -1.05 -22.90
CA PRO A 300 14.65 0.21 -22.53
C PRO A 300 13.75 1.44 -22.78
N ILE A 301 12.72 1.34 -23.62
CA ILE A 301 11.73 2.42 -23.82
C ILE A 301 10.75 2.45 -22.65
N ARG A 302 10.21 1.29 -22.27
CA ARG A 302 9.27 1.17 -21.12
C ARG A 302 9.95 1.20 -19.76
N ARG A 303 11.29 1.26 -19.72
CA ARG A 303 12.14 1.11 -18.53
C ARG A 303 11.79 -0.14 -17.68
N ALA A 304 11.31 -1.18 -18.34
CA ALA A 304 10.61 -2.29 -17.70
C ALA A 304 11.28 -3.64 -17.94
N LEU A 305 11.41 -4.43 -16.88
CA LEU A 305 11.83 -5.82 -16.91
C LEU A 305 10.60 -6.72 -16.90
N TYR A 306 10.59 -7.74 -17.76
CA TYR A 306 9.55 -8.74 -17.89
C TYR A 306 10.12 -10.16 -17.80
N LEU A 307 9.32 -11.12 -17.37
CA LEU A 307 9.59 -12.56 -17.32
C LEU A 307 8.62 -13.30 -18.25
N CYS A 308 9.11 -14.17 -19.12
CA CYS A 308 8.23 -14.95 -20.01
C CYS A 308 7.70 -16.19 -19.28
N ASP A 309 6.38 -16.33 -19.17
CA ASP A 309 5.74 -17.50 -18.55
C ASP A 309 5.60 -18.73 -19.49
N GLY A 310 5.98 -18.55 -20.76
CA GLY A 310 5.80 -19.51 -21.85
C GLY A 310 4.68 -19.13 -22.82
N THR A 311 3.88 -18.12 -22.50
CA THR A 311 2.81 -17.55 -23.34
C THR A 311 2.86 -16.02 -23.40
N LEU A 312 3.12 -15.34 -22.28
CA LEU A 312 3.11 -13.89 -22.14
C LEU A 312 4.32 -13.37 -21.34
N TRP A 313 4.67 -12.10 -21.58
CA TRP A 313 5.67 -11.37 -20.81
C TRP A 313 5.02 -10.73 -19.58
N VAL A 314 5.25 -11.33 -18.41
CA VAL A 314 4.77 -10.85 -17.11
C VAL A 314 5.70 -9.73 -16.62
N PRO A 315 5.21 -8.52 -16.28
CA PRO A 315 6.04 -7.46 -15.72
C PRO A 315 6.67 -7.88 -14.39
N MET A 316 7.93 -7.48 -14.18
CA MET A 316 8.74 -7.78 -12.99
C MET A 316 9.27 -6.52 -12.30
N LEU A 317 9.54 -5.48 -13.08
CA LEU A 317 9.74 -4.08 -12.66
C LEU A 317 9.28 -3.21 -13.83
N GLN A 318 8.50 -2.17 -13.60
CA GLN A 318 8.13 -1.18 -14.62
C GLN A 318 8.13 0.22 -13.98
N GLU A 319 8.23 1.27 -14.81
CA GLU A 319 7.91 2.63 -14.36
C GLU A 319 6.40 2.69 -14.05
N SER A 320 6.07 2.50 -12.77
CA SER A 320 4.71 2.32 -12.27
C SER A 320 4.01 3.67 -12.17
N GLN A 321 2.86 3.81 -12.83
CA GLN A 321 1.96 4.92 -12.53
C GLN A 321 1.61 4.90 -11.04
N ARG A 322 1.90 5.98 -10.33
CA ARG A 322 1.62 6.12 -8.90
C ARG A 322 0.76 7.35 -8.66
N LEU A 323 -0.21 7.27 -7.75
CA LEU A 323 -0.97 8.43 -7.30
C LEU A 323 -0.03 9.48 -6.68
N ASP A 324 0.02 10.64 -7.32
CA ASP A 324 0.80 11.82 -6.91
C ASP A 324 -0.09 12.77 -6.09
N TYR A 325 -1.17 13.26 -6.71
CA TYR A 325 -2.15 14.12 -6.05
C TYR A 325 -3.58 13.91 -6.58
N VAL A 326 -4.53 14.44 -5.82
CA VAL A 326 -5.96 14.36 -6.05
C VAL A 326 -6.48 15.76 -6.38
N LEU A 327 -7.19 15.92 -7.49
CA LEU A 327 -7.81 17.18 -7.90
C LEU A 327 -9.33 17.12 -7.75
N GLU A 328 -9.96 18.15 -7.19
CA GLU A 328 -11.42 18.30 -7.26
C GLU A 328 -11.82 18.55 -8.72
N GLN A 329 -12.60 17.63 -9.29
CA GLN A 329 -13.04 17.65 -10.69
C GLN A 329 -14.45 18.24 -10.81
N GLN A 330 -15.34 17.92 -9.87
CA GLN A 330 -16.72 18.38 -9.87
C GLN A 330 -17.26 18.44 -8.43
N ILE A 331 -17.92 19.54 -8.07
CA ILE A 331 -18.90 19.56 -6.97
C ILE A 331 -20.28 19.37 -7.60
N LEU A 332 -20.97 18.31 -7.21
CA LEU A 332 -22.30 17.97 -7.69
C LEU A 332 -23.34 18.30 -6.62
N SER A 333 -24.20 19.29 -6.89
CA SER A 333 -25.39 19.51 -6.05
C SER A 333 -26.41 18.39 -6.29
N THR A 334 -26.68 17.62 -5.25
CA THR A 334 -27.73 16.59 -5.24
C THR A 334 -29.06 17.21 -4.80
N SER A 335 -30.19 16.50 -4.96
CA SER A 335 -31.49 17.03 -4.50
C SER A 335 -31.75 16.81 -3.00
N SER A 336 -30.98 15.93 -2.36
CA SER A 336 -30.99 15.69 -0.91
C SER A 336 -29.60 15.20 -0.51
N GLU A 337 -29.34 15.16 0.79
CA GLU A 337 -28.33 14.29 1.41
C GLU A 337 -28.39 12.89 0.80
N THR A 338 -27.22 12.31 0.57
CA THR A 338 -27.03 11.07 -0.18
C THR A 338 -26.35 10.06 0.73
N TYR A 339 -26.98 8.90 0.94
CA TYR A 339 -26.44 7.87 1.82
C TYR A 339 -25.46 6.93 1.11
N ASP A 340 -25.60 6.77 -0.19
CA ASP A 340 -24.76 5.89 -1.03
C ASP A 340 -24.81 6.33 -2.49
N ILE A 341 -23.79 5.94 -3.22
CA ILE A 341 -23.57 6.09 -4.65
C ILE A 341 -23.21 4.71 -5.20
N GLU A 342 -23.81 4.30 -6.30
CA GLU A 342 -23.42 3.06 -7.01
C GLU A 342 -23.02 3.43 -8.44
N VAL A 343 -21.75 3.21 -8.80
CA VAL A 343 -21.18 3.63 -10.10
C VAL A 343 -21.07 2.47 -11.10
N PHE A 344 -21.87 2.54 -12.18
CA PHE A 344 -22.01 1.44 -13.13
C PHE A 344 -22.02 1.87 -14.60
N SER A 345 -21.63 0.96 -15.50
CA SER A 345 -21.59 1.22 -16.94
C SER A 345 -22.77 0.61 -17.71
N VAL A 346 -23.47 1.43 -18.50
CA VAL A 346 -24.50 0.97 -19.44
C VAL A 346 -23.95 0.92 -20.86
N GLN A 347 -23.83 -0.30 -21.40
CA GLN A 347 -23.29 -0.54 -22.74
C GLN A 347 -24.03 0.29 -23.81
N GLY A 348 -23.29 1.15 -24.51
CA GLY A 348 -23.81 2.02 -25.58
C GLY A 348 -24.44 3.34 -25.09
N LEU A 349 -24.39 3.63 -23.79
CA LEU A 349 -24.80 4.93 -23.22
C LEU A 349 -23.65 5.63 -22.47
N GLY A 350 -22.89 4.89 -21.65
CA GLY A 350 -21.77 5.42 -20.86
C GLY A 350 -21.81 5.02 -19.39
N LEU A 351 -20.93 5.64 -18.60
CA LEU A 351 -20.85 5.48 -17.14
C LEU A 351 -21.96 6.27 -16.45
N MET A 352 -22.57 5.69 -15.43
CA MET A 352 -23.70 6.24 -14.67
C MET A 352 -23.44 6.09 -13.17
N ALA A 353 -24.13 6.89 -12.36
CA ALA A 353 -24.13 6.76 -10.91
C ALA A 353 -25.58 6.81 -10.41
N ALA A 354 -26.02 5.81 -9.64
CA ALA A 354 -27.26 5.90 -8.86
C ALA A 354 -26.94 6.52 -7.49
N MET A 355 -27.82 7.35 -6.94
CA MET A 355 -27.59 8.04 -5.67
C MET A 355 -28.79 7.87 -4.73
N ALA A 356 -28.55 7.30 -3.55
CA ALA A 356 -29.56 7.04 -2.53
C ALA A 356 -29.90 8.34 -1.78
N HIS A 357 -30.79 9.15 -2.36
CA HIS A 357 -31.25 10.39 -1.72
C HIS A 357 -32.17 10.11 -0.53
N ARG A 358 -31.88 10.76 0.60
CA ARG A 358 -32.69 10.70 1.83
C ARG A 358 -34.15 11.07 1.59
N SER A 359 -34.42 12.26 1.04
CA SER A 359 -35.77 12.84 0.98
C SER A 359 -36.75 12.03 0.12
N PRO A 360 -37.80 11.39 0.71
CA PRO A 360 -38.75 10.58 -0.05
C PRO A 360 -39.62 11.39 -1.03
N SER A 361 -39.83 12.69 -0.76
CA SER A 361 -40.63 13.57 -1.62
C SER A 361 -39.91 13.99 -2.90
N LEU A 362 -38.57 13.94 -2.90
CA LEU A 362 -37.73 14.25 -4.05
C LEU A 362 -37.28 12.98 -4.79
N GLY A 363 -37.11 11.89 -4.06
CA GLY A 363 -36.67 10.60 -4.56
C GLY A 363 -35.17 10.58 -4.93
N SER A 364 -34.68 9.37 -5.15
CA SER A 364 -33.33 9.11 -5.66
C SER A 364 -33.15 9.58 -7.11
N ALA A 365 -31.90 9.61 -7.56
CA ALA A 365 -31.57 9.96 -8.93
C ALA A 365 -30.50 9.04 -9.51
N VAL A 366 -30.52 8.93 -10.83
CA VAL A 366 -29.43 8.37 -11.63
C VAL A 366 -28.83 9.51 -12.45
N TYR A 367 -27.51 9.61 -12.42
CA TYR A 367 -26.69 10.56 -13.14
C TYR A 367 -25.94 9.83 -14.27
N LEU A 368 -25.58 10.56 -15.32
CA LEU A 368 -24.83 10.06 -16.47
C LEU A 368 -23.57 10.90 -16.65
N TRP A 369 -22.43 10.25 -16.77
CA TRP A 369 -21.14 10.88 -17.01
C TRP A 369 -21.04 11.41 -18.44
N ARG A 370 -20.83 12.72 -18.60
CA ARG A 370 -20.60 13.41 -19.87
C ARG A 370 -19.65 14.58 -19.65
N ASP A 371 -18.87 14.91 -20.67
CA ASP A 371 -18.06 16.14 -20.72
C ASP A 371 -17.17 16.40 -19.48
N GLY A 372 -16.77 15.33 -18.79
CA GLY A 372 -15.92 15.39 -17.59
C GLY A 372 -16.65 15.53 -16.24
N GLY A 373 -17.96 15.29 -16.19
CA GLY A 373 -18.75 15.30 -14.95
C GLY A 373 -20.03 14.46 -15.00
N PHE A 374 -20.66 14.22 -13.84
CA PHE A 374 -21.97 13.60 -13.73
C PHE A 374 -23.10 14.64 -13.91
N HIS A 375 -24.09 14.30 -14.73
CA HIS A 375 -25.27 15.12 -14.99
C HIS A 375 -26.56 14.33 -14.72
N LEU A 376 -27.58 14.95 -14.13
CA LEU A 376 -28.84 14.29 -13.81
C LEU A 376 -29.49 13.69 -15.06
N TYR A 377 -29.75 12.37 -15.04
CA TYR A 377 -30.29 11.62 -16.16
C TYR A 377 -31.73 11.17 -15.93
N GLN A 378 -32.01 10.63 -14.74
CA GLN A 378 -33.32 10.11 -14.37
C GLN A 378 -33.59 10.35 -12.88
N LYS A 379 -34.79 10.84 -12.53
CA LYS A 379 -35.30 10.77 -11.15
C LYS A 379 -36.08 9.47 -10.96
N ILE A 380 -35.97 8.87 -9.77
CA ILE A 380 -36.64 7.63 -9.39
C ILE A 380 -37.30 7.84 -8.02
N SER A 381 -38.61 7.63 -7.93
CA SER A 381 -39.33 7.68 -6.65
C SER A 381 -38.88 6.54 -5.75
N THR A 382 -38.35 6.87 -4.58
CA THR A 382 -37.87 5.94 -3.55
C THR A 382 -38.42 6.35 -2.18
N HIS A 383 -38.46 5.42 -1.24
CA HIS A 383 -39.08 5.63 0.07
C HIS A 383 -38.01 5.47 1.15
N GLY A 384 -37.27 6.55 1.42
CA GLY A 384 -36.11 6.55 2.32
C GLY A 384 -35.01 5.62 1.84
N ALA A 385 -34.49 5.89 0.62
CA ALA A 385 -33.41 5.09 0.04
C ALA A 385 -32.16 5.22 0.91
N LEU A 386 -31.53 4.08 1.23
CA LEU A 386 -30.28 4.00 1.99
C LEU A 386 -29.11 3.50 1.16
N SER A 387 -29.35 2.64 0.16
CA SER A 387 -28.33 2.12 -0.75
C SER A 387 -28.92 1.72 -2.11
N TRP A 388 -28.08 1.71 -3.14
CA TRP A 388 -28.32 1.11 -4.45
C TRP A 388 -27.30 0.00 -4.74
N ARG A 389 -27.75 -1.13 -5.31
CA ARG A 389 -26.84 -2.10 -5.95
C ARG A 389 -27.15 -2.29 -7.42
N HIS A 390 -26.13 -2.21 -8.26
CA HIS A 390 -26.20 -2.55 -9.67
C HIS A 390 -25.79 -4.00 -9.91
N PHE A 391 -26.51 -4.69 -10.79
CA PHE A 391 -26.11 -6.01 -11.22
C PHE A 391 -26.57 -6.34 -12.64
N THR A 392 -25.86 -7.29 -13.26
CA THR A 392 -26.14 -7.74 -14.62
C THR A 392 -26.44 -9.23 -14.70
N MET A 393 -27.43 -9.58 -15.53
CA MET A 393 -27.76 -10.96 -15.89
C MET A 393 -27.67 -11.11 -17.40
N GLY A 394 -26.44 -11.35 -17.87
CA GLY A 394 -26.10 -11.36 -19.29
C GLY A 394 -26.29 -9.98 -19.91
N LYS A 395 -27.26 -9.84 -20.84
CA LYS A 395 -27.57 -8.56 -21.50
C LYS A 395 -28.67 -7.73 -20.78
N LYS A 396 -29.15 -8.19 -19.62
CA LYS A 396 -30.10 -7.48 -18.75
C LYS A 396 -29.32 -6.73 -17.65
N ILE A 397 -29.68 -5.48 -17.42
CA ILE A 397 -29.09 -4.58 -16.41
C ILE A 397 -30.18 -4.25 -15.40
N PHE A 398 -29.85 -4.29 -14.12
CA PHE A 398 -30.75 -4.02 -13.01
C PHE A 398 -30.11 -3.08 -11.99
N LEU A 399 -30.96 -2.40 -11.23
CA LEU A 399 -30.63 -1.69 -10.00
C LEU A 399 -31.61 -2.17 -8.93
N VAL A 400 -31.17 -2.37 -7.70
CA VAL A 400 -32.05 -2.60 -6.54
C VAL A 400 -31.81 -1.51 -5.50
N VAL A 401 -32.87 -1.01 -4.87
CA VAL A 401 -32.78 0.00 -3.81
C VAL A 401 -33.15 -0.58 -2.45
N SER A 402 -32.28 -0.34 -1.46
CA SER A 402 -32.56 -0.47 -0.04
C SER A 402 -33.47 0.67 0.40
N ASN A 403 -34.73 0.38 0.73
CA ASN A 403 -35.66 1.37 1.27
C ASN A 403 -35.82 1.16 2.79
N SER A 404 -35.84 2.26 3.53
CA SER A 404 -36.17 2.31 4.95
C SER A 404 -37.29 3.31 5.22
N ARG A 405 -38.22 2.97 6.12
CA ARG A 405 -39.24 3.94 6.53
C ARG A 405 -38.62 4.97 7.47
N GLU A 406 -38.48 6.21 7.00
CA GLU A 406 -38.20 7.35 7.86
C GLU A 406 -39.40 7.53 8.81
N SER A 407 -39.16 7.54 10.12
CA SER A 407 -40.22 7.69 11.12
C SER A 407 -40.73 9.12 11.08
N THR A 408 -41.89 9.34 10.47
CA THR A 408 -42.50 10.67 10.26
C THR A 408 -43.06 11.32 11.54
N GLY A 409 -42.69 10.82 12.72
CA GLY A 409 -43.10 11.35 14.03
C GLY A 409 -44.59 11.25 14.35
N LYS A 410 -45.37 10.57 13.50
CA LYS A 410 -46.79 10.31 13.70
C LYS A 410 -46.99 8.82 13.95
N GLU A 411 -47.82 8.49 14.93
CA GLU A 411 -48.26 7.13 15.24
C GLU A 411 -49.11 6.57 14.08
N GLU A 412 -48.45 6.05 13.04
CA GLU A 412 -49.12 5.27 12.00
C GLU A 412 -49.36 3.85 12.53
N THR A 413 -50.55 3.65 13.12
CA THR A 413 -51.06 2.42 13.75
C THR A 413 -51.27 1.23 12.80
N VAL A 414 -50.66 1.27 11.62
CA VAL A 414 -50.70 0.20 10.61
C VAL A 414 -49.28 -0.09 10.16
N GLU A 415 -48.83 -1.32 10.40
CA GLU A 415 -47.64 -1.89 9.75
C GLU A 415 -47.93 -2.01 8.26
N LYS A 416 -47.46 -1.04 7.48
CA LYS A 416 -47.32 -1.19 6.03
C LYS A 416 -46.00 -1.89 5.75
N ASP A 417 -46.03 -2.86 4.85
CA ASP A 417 -44.85 -3.59 4.40
C ASP A 417 -43.76 -2.63 3.92
N GLU A 418 -42.55 -2.78 4.46
CA GLU A 418 -41.36 -2.10 3.96
C GLU A 418 -40.84 -2.86 2.73
N LEU A 419 -40.79 -2.18 1.58
CA LEU A 419 -40.49 -2.82 0.29
C LEU A 419 -39.25 -2.21 -0.36
N SER A 420 -38.24 -3.03 -0.60
CA SER A 420 -37.17 -2.75 -1.56
C SER A 420 -37.62 -3.03 -2.98
N VAL A 421 -37.05 -2.30 -3.94
CA VAL A 421 -37.52 -2.34 -5.35
C VAL A 421 -36.35 -2.61 -6.30
N ILE A 422 -36.51 -3.65 -7.10
CA ILE A 422 -35.66 -3.94 -8.26
C ILE A 422 -36.23 -3.19 -9.47
N TYR A 423 -35.37 -2.42 -10.12
CA TYR A 423 -35.60 -1.77 -11.41
C TYR A 423 -34.80 -2.48 -12.50
N ARG A 424 -35.33 -2.50 -13.72
CA ARG A 424 -34.67 -3.08 -14.90
C ARG A 424 -34.46 -2.02 -15.97
N TRP A 425 -33.31 -2.03 -16.62
CA TRP A 425 -33.03 -1.17 -17.76
C TRP A 425 -33.92 -1.50 -18.96
N ASN A 426 -34.70 -0.53 -19.43
CA ASN A 426 -35.46 -0.62 -20.67
C ASN A 426 -34.67 0.00 -21.83
N LYS A 427 -34.16 -0.86 -22.72
CA LYS A 427 -33.33 -0.45 -23.88
C LYS A 427 -34.06 0.43 -24.90
N LYS A 428 -35.40 0.39 -24.98
CA LYS A 428 -36.17 1.21 -25.93
C LYS A 428 -36.33 2.65 -25.45
N THR A 429 -36.58 2.82 -24.15
CA THR A 429 -36.78 4.15 -23.54
C THR A 429 -35.49 4.74 -22.97
N GLN A 430 -34.42 3.93 -22.87
CA GLN A 430 -33.19 4.23 -22.13
C GLN A 430 -33.47 4.72 -20.71
N ARG A 431 -34.27 3.97 -19.94
CA ARG A 431 -34.61 4.30 -18.55
C ARG A 431 -34.69 3.05 -17.70
N PHE A 432 -34.38 3.19 -16.41
CA PHE A 432 -34.72 2.18 -15.41
C PHE A 432 -36.23 2.23 -15.15
N VAL A 433 -36.88 1.07 -15.15
CA VAL A 433 -38.32 0.92 -14.88
C VAL A 433 -38.53 -0.14 -13.81
N HIS A 434 -39.54 0.04 -12.95
CA HIS A 434 -39.88 -0.91 -11.90
C HIS A 434 -40.01 -2.33 -12.47
N TYR A 435 -39.38 -3.30 -11.80
CA TYR A 435 -39.38 -4.70 -12.21
C TYR A 435 -40.05 -5.60 -11.19
N GLN A 436 -39.61 -5.54 -9.94
CA GLN A 436 -40.08 -6.39 -8.84
C GLN A 436 -39.96 -5.65 -7.52
N ALA A 437 -40.93 -5.81 -6.62
CA ALA A 437 -40.80 -5.40 -5.23
C ALA A 437 -40.53 -6.65 -4.35
N LEU A 438 -39.71 -6.49 -3.33
CA LEU A 438 -39.36 -7.52 -2.35
C LEU A 438 -39.65 -6.98 -0.94
N GLN A 439 -40.26 -7.82 -0.10
CA GLN A 439 -40.49 -7.47 1.31
C GLN A 439 -39.17 -7.51 2.07
N THR A 440 -38.93 -6.45 2.84
CA THR A 440 -37.67 -6.18 3.55
C THR A 440 -37.97 -5.54 4.91
N HIS A 441 -36.96 -5.40 5.76
CA HIS A 441 -37.11 -4.91 7.11
C HIS A 441 -36.00 -3.89 7.41
N CYS A 442 -36.32 -2.61 7.12
CA CYS A 442 -35.38 -1.50 7.08
C CYS A 442 -34.10 -1.88 6.32
N ALA A 443 -34.22 -2.23 5.03
CA ALA A 443 -33.07 -2.65 4.22
C ALA A 443 -31.98 -1.57 4.25
N ARG A 444 -30.75 -1.98 4.54
CA ARG A 444 -29.56 -1.12 4.53
C ARG A 444 -28.80 -1.26 3.22
N ASP A 445 -28.46 -2.49 2.86
CA ASP A 445 -27.71 -2.89 1.67
C ASP A 445 -28.40 -4.05 0.90
N TRP A 446 -28.03 -4.20 -0.37
CA TRP A 446 -28.28 -5.38 -1.19
C TRP A 446 -27.01 -5.88 -1.89
N GLU A 447 -26.62 -7.13 -1.69
CA GLU A 447 -25.43 -7.70 -2.37
C GLU A 447 -25.79 -8.70 -3.49
N ALA A 448 -25.13 -8.59 -4.65
CA ALA A 448 -25.52 -9.22 -5.92
C ALA A 448 -24.47 -10.16 -6.57
N PHE A 449 -24.35 -11.35 -6.03
CA PHE A 449 -23.35 -12.35 -6.42
C PHE A 449 -23.87 -13.48 -7.34
N ARG A 450 -22.92 -14.28 -7.87
CA ARG A 450 -23.20 -15.41 -8.77
C ARG A 450 -22.45 -16.68 -8.35
N ILE A 451 -23.20 -17.75 -8.09
CA ILE A 451 -22.67 -19.06 -7.71
C ILE A 451 -23.15 -20.10 -8.72
N GLN A 452 -22.22 -20.90 -9.27
CA GLN A 452 -22.51 -22.01 -10.19
C GLN A 452 -23.49 -21.62 -11.33
N GLY A 453 -23.30 -20.44 -11.92
CA GLY A 453 -24.13 -19.93 -13.03
C GLY A 453 -25.54 -19.44 -12.66
N HIS A 454 -25.90 -19.44 -11.37
CA HIS A 454 -27.12 -18.84 -10.83
C HIS A 454 -26.80 -17.45 -10.26
N THR A 455 -27.78 -16.55 -10.31
CA THR A 455 -27.68 -15.20 -9.70
C THR A 455 -28.49 -15.18 -8.41
N TYR A 456 -27.92 -14.56 -7.39
CA TYR A 456 -28.50 -14.38 -6.07
C TYR A 456 -28.52 -12.90 -5.70
N LEU A 457 -29.32 -12.54 -4.71
CA LEU A 457 -29.32 -11.24 -4.05
C LEU A 457 -29.45 -11.46 -2.55
N ALA A 458 -28.54 -10.94 -1.71
CA ALA A 458 -28.72 -10.88 -0.26
C ALA A 458 -29.23 -9.48 0.13
N VAL A 459 -30.07 -9.37 1.16
CA VAL A 459 -30.49 -8.07 1.73
C VAL A 459 -30.01 -7.94 3.17
N ALA A 460 -29.44 -6.80 3.52
CA ALA A 460 -29.07 -6.47 4.90
C ALA A 460 -30.30 -5.90 5.63
N ASN A 461 -31.03 -6.76 6.33
CA ASN A 461 -32.22 -6.38 7.09
C ASN A 461 -31.84 -5.88 8.50
N HIS A 462 -32.04 -4.59 8.76
CA HIS A 462 -31.58 -3.94 9.99
C HIS A 462 -32.55 -4.04 11.18
N ARG A 463 -33.87 -3.91 10.95
CA ARG A 463 -34.87 -4.03 12.04
C ARG A 463 -36.27 -4.34 11.51
N GLN A 464 -37.05 -5.06 12.32
CA GLN A 464 -38.48 -5.26 12.11
C GLN A 464 -39.25 -4.49 13.19
N GLY A 465 -40.17 -3.61 12.78
CA GLY A 465 -40.83 -2.68 13.67
C GLY A 465 -39.84 -1.68 14.31
N ASN A 466 -40.07 -1.35 15.58
CA ASN A 466 -39.32 -0.32 16.30
C ASN A 466 -38.22 -0.84 17.24
N THR A 467 -38.20 -2.14 17.56
CA THR A 467 -37.33 -2.70 18.62
C THR A 467 -36.61 -4.00 18.27
N ASN A 468 -37.06 -4.75 17.26
CA ASN A 468 -36.46 -6.03 16.93
C ASN A 468 -35.35 -5.88 15.87
N HIS A 469 -34.10 -5.75 16.32
CA HIS A 469 -32.92 -5.65 15.44
C HIS A 469 -32.28 -6.99 15.11
N THR A 470 -32.55 -8.05 15.88
CA THR A 470 -32.07 -9.39 15.55
C THR A 470 -33.12 -10.11 14.72
N ILE A 471 -32.95 -10.07 13.40
CA ILE A 471 -33.90 -10.54 12.39
C ILE A 471 -33.19 -11.28 11.26
N ASP A 472 -33.98 -11.90 10.39
CA ASP A 472 -33.45 -12.69 9.29
C ASP A 472 -33.20 -11.81 8.07
N SER A 473 -31.96 -11.83 7.60
CA SER A 473 -31.55 -11.29 6.30
C SER A 473 -31.69 -12.39 5.24
N VAL A 474 -32.31 -12.06 4.11
CA VAL A 474 -32.77 -13.07 3.14
C VAL A 474 -31.88 -13.08 1.90
N VAL A 475 -31.38 -14.26 1.56
CA VAL A 475 -30.76 -14.54 0.27
C VAL A 475 -31.85 -15.02 -0.69
N TYR A 476 -32.08 -14.26 -1.74
CA TYR A 476 -32.95 -14.57 -2.86
C TYR A 476 -32.16 -15.22 -4.00
N LYS A 477 -32.82 -16.06 -4.80
CA LYS A 477 -32.30 -16.69 -6.00
C LYS A 477 -33.15 -16.31 -7.21
N TRP A 478 -32.51 -16.08 -8.35
CA TRP A 478 -33.21 -15.88 -9.61
C TRP A 478 -33.86 -17.19 -10.09
N ASP A 479 -35.20 -17.24 -10.12
CA ASP A 479 -35.93 -18.32 -10.77
C ASP A 479 -36.08 -18.06 -12.27
N ARG A 480 -35.74 -19.08 -13.08
CA ARG A 480 -35.79 -19.00 -14.54
C ARG A 480 -37.20 -19.14 -15.12
N GLY A 481 -38.12 -19.81 -14.41
CA GLY A 481 -39.48 -20.04 -14.86
C GLY A 481 -40.34 -18.78 -14.77
N THR A 482 -40.43 -18.21 -13.57
CA THR A 482 -41.16 -16.98 -13.26
C THR A 482 -40.44 -15.71 -13.71
N GLN A 483 -39.12 -15.76 -13.88
CA GLN A 483 -38.25 -14.59 -14.08
C GLN A 483 -38.30 -13.60 -12.90
N LEU A 484 -38.43 -14.10 -11.68
CA LEU A 484 -38.44 -13.32 -10.46
C LEU A 484 -37.36 -13.82 -9.50
N PHE A 485 -36.91 -12.93 -8.60
CA PHE A 485 -36.15 -13.33 -7.43
C PHE A 485 -37.09 -13.92 -6.39
N VAL A 486 -36.77 -15.11 -5.89
CA VAL A 486 -37.54 -15.84 -4.87
C VAL A 486 -36.66 -16.17 -3.67
N PRO A 487 -37.16 -16.19 -2.43
CA PRO A 487 -36.35 -16.56 -1.27
C PRO A 487 -35.69 -17.94 -1.44
N HIS A 488 -34.39 -18.03 -1.12
CA HIS A 488 -33.59 -19.26 -1.17
C HIS A 488 -33.10 -19.67 0.21
N GLN A 489 -32.63 -18.70 1.02
CA GLN A 489 -32.13 -18.95 2.37
C GLN A 489 -32.38 -17.72 3.27
N ALA A 490 -32.64 -17.97 4.55
CA ALA A 490 -32.63 -16.96 5.60
C ALA A 490 -31.34 -17.11 6.44
N LEU A 491 -30.69 -16.00 6.75
CA LEU A 491 -29.51 -15.91 7.61
C LEU A 491 -29.82 -15.01 8.79
N ARG A 492 -29.56 -15.50 10.01
CA ARG A 492 -29.82 -14.75 11.25
C ARG A 492 -28.80 -13.63 11.39
N THR A 493 -29.25 -12.39 11.50
CA THR A 493 -28.39 -11.19 11.59
C THR A 493 -28.84 -10.25 12.70
N SER A 494 -27.96 -9.35 13.14
CA SER A 494 -28.23 -8.40 14.23
C SER A 494 -27.90 -6.98 13.78
N GLY A 495 -28.94 -6.28 13.34
CA GLY A 495 -28.80 -4.94 12.79
C GLY A 495 -27.85 -4.90 11.60
N ALA A 496 -28.09 -5.76 10.60
CA ALA A 496 -27.23 -5.83 9.43
C ALA A 496 -27.20 -4.49 8.70
N TYR A 497 -26.00 -4.00 8.39
CA TYR A 497 -25.79 -2.78 7.58
C TYR A 497 -25.33 -3.10 6.17
N ASP A 498 -24.48 -4.12 6.02
CA ASP A 498 -23.81 -4.45 4.76
C ASP A 498 -23.66 -5.98 4.58
N TRP A 499 -23.55 -6.40 3.32
CA TRP A 499 -23.15 -7.72 2.87
C TRP A 499 -22.04 -7.63 1.82
N GLU A 500 -20.90 -8.28 2.06
CA GLU A 500 -19.83 -8.40 1.05
C GLU A 500 -19.65 -9.84 0.55
N ALA A 501 -19.66 -10.04 -0.77
CA ALA A 501 -19.68 -11.35 -1.41
C ALA A 501 -18.50 -11.60 -2.36
N PHE A 502 -17.52 -12.31 -1.82
CA PHE A 502 -16.25 -12.58 -2.49
C PHE A 502 -16.01 -14.06 -2.78
N THR A 503 -14.94 -14.33 -3.54
CA THR A 503 -14.52 -15.70 -3.88
C THR A 503 -13.02 -15.90 -3.67
N VAL A 504 -12.65 -17.00 -3.04
CA VAL A 504 -11.24 -17.43 -2.91
C VAL A 504 -11.08 -18.80 -3.57
N GLY A 505 -10.48 -18.81 -4.75
CA GLY A 505 -10.37 -20.01 -5.58
C GLY A 505 -11.77 -20.58 -5.92
N PRO A 506 -12.09 -21.83 -5.57
CA PRO A 506 -13.41 -22.42 -5.82
C PRO A 506 -14.46 -22.11 -4.75
N TYR A 507 -14.08 -21.43 -3.66
CA TYR A 507 -14.96 -21.16 -2.52
C TYR A 507 -15.63 -19.79 -2.67
N HIS A 508 -16.94 -19.76 -2.42
CA HIS A 508 -17.73 -18.53 -2.38
C HIS A 508 -18.04 -18.18 -0.92
N PHE A 509 -17.83 -16.93 -0.56
CA PHE A 509 -18.06 -16.40 0.78
C PHE A 509 -19.10 -15.27 0.73
N LEU A 510 -19.61 -14.94 1.92
CA LEU A 510 -20.54 -13.84 2.13
C LEU A 510 -20.33 -13.35 3.58
N ALA A 511 -19.90 -12.11 3.79
CA ALA A 511 -19.67 -11.51 5.11
C ALA A 511 -20.80 -10.52 5.44
N VAL A 512 -21.31 -10.52 6.68
CA VAL A 512 -22.27 -9.51 7.15
C VAL A 512 -21.62 -8.52 8.10
N ALA A 513 -21.89 -7.23 7.90
CA ALA A 513 -21.62 -6.18 8.88
C ALA A 513 -22.80 -6.11 9.88
N ASN A 514 -22.64 -6.72 11.05
CA ASN A 514 -23.65 -6.63 12.13
C ASN A 514 -23.37 -5.39 12.99
N ALA A 515 -24.27 -4.40 12.94
CA ALA A 515 -24.05 -3.11 13.60
C ALA A 515 -24.60 -3.03 15.02
N PHE A 516 -25.78 -3.59 15.28
CA PHE A 516 -26.56 -3.32 16.51
C PHE A 516 -27.59 -4.40 16.81
N ASP A 517 -27.61 -4.92 18.05
CA ASP A 517 -28.51 -6.01 18.45
C ASP A 517 -29.85 -5.54 19.06
N GLY A 518 -30.00 -4.22 19.29
CA GLY A 518 -31.09 -3.60 20.04
C GLY A 518 -30.67 -3.01 21.40
N GLN A 519 -29.46 -3.32 21.87
CA GLN A 519 -28.92 -2.90 23.18
C GLN A 519 -27.49 -2.36 23.11
N THR A 520 -26.64 -2.89 22.24
CA THR A 520 -25.23 -2.50 22.09
C THR A 520 -24.76 -2.62 20.65
N THR A 521 -23.71 -1.85 20.30
CA THR A 521 -22.99 -2.01 19.03
C THR A 521 -21.84 -3.01 19.12
N HIS A 522 -21.63 -3.65 20.26
CA HIS A 522 -20.59 -4.67 20.49
C HIS A 522 -21.06 -6.04 19.96
N VAL A 523 -21.37 -6.09 18.66
CA VAL A 523 -21.98 -7.24 17.98
C VAL A 523 -20.93 -7.94 17.12
N ASP A 524 -20.95 -9.26 17.12
CA ASP A 524 -20.06 -10.05 16.27
C ASP A 524 -20.60 -10.12 14.83
N SER A 525 -19.75 -9.80 13.86
CA SER A 525 -19.98 -9.99 12.44
C SER A 525 -19.64 -11.43 12.02
N VAL A 526 -20.25 -11.90 10.94
CA VAL A 526 -20.16 -13.32 10.53
C VAL A 526 -19.77 -13.43 9.06
N ILE A 527 -18.73 -14.22 8.81
CA ILE A 527 -18.36 -14.67 7.47
C ILE A 527 -19.00 -16.05 7.27
N TYR A 528 -19.69 -16.22 6.16
CA TYR A 528 -20.28 -17.47 5.71
C TYR A 528 -19.52 -18.02 4.50
N VAL A 529 -19.56 -19.35 4.31
CA VAL A 529 -19.02 -20.07 3.14
C VAL A 529 -20.12 -20.92 2.50
N TRP A 530 -20.13 -20.99 1.17
CA TRP A 530 -21.10 -21.77 0.41
C TRP A 530 -20.78 -23.27 0.40
N VAL A 531 -21.65 -24.08 1.01
CA VAL A 531 -21.53 -25.54 1.12
C VAL A 531 -22.89 -26.21 0.86
N ASP A 532 -22.89 -27.24 0.01
CA ASP A 532 -24.07 -28.05 -0.37
C ASP A 532 -25.29 -27.24 -0.85
N GLY A 533 -25.07 -26.08 -1.48
CA GLY A 533 -26.16 -25.23 -2.01
C GLY A 533 -26.71 -24.19 -1.02
N SER A 534 -26.01 -23.97 0.10
CA SER A 534 -26.38 -23.03 1.17
C SER A 534 -25.16 -22.34 1.75
N PHE A 535 -25.31 -21.12 2.27
CA PHE A 535 -24.31 -20.51 3.13
C PHE A 535 -24.32 -21.14 4.52
N ARG A 536 -23.13 -21.44 5.05
CA ARG A 536 -22.91 -21.93 6.42
C ARG A 536 -21.87 -21.06 7.10
N LEU A 537 -21.95 -20.92 8.42
CA LEU A 537 -21.00 -20.12 9.20
C LEU A 537 -19.57 -20.64 8.98
N PHE A 538 -18.67 -19.74 8.59
CA PHE A 538 -17.24 -20.02 8.38
C PHE A 538 -16.43 -19.47 9.56
N GLN A 539 -16.62 -18.19 9.86
CA GLN A 539 -15.90 -17.50 10.93
C GLN A 539 -16.78 -16.41 11.56
N THR A 540 -16.58 -16.17 12.85
CA THR A 540 -17.18 -15.05 13.59
C THR A 540 -16.07 -14.09 13.98
N ILE A 541 -16.28 -12.80 13.74
CA ILE A 541 -15.31 -11.73 14.02
C ILE A 541 -15.99 -10.68 14.90
N LYS A 542 -15.35 -10.35 16.03
CA LYS A 542 -15.86 -9.31 16.92
C LYS A 542 -15.71 -7.93 16.32
N THR A 543 -16.82 -7.20 16.21
CA THR A 543 -16.90 -5.88 15.58
C THR A 543 -17.59 -4.86 16.50
N PHE A 544 -17.56 -3.59 16.10
CA PHE A 544 -18.08 -2.47 16.89
C PHE A 544 -18.86 -1.49 16.00
N CYS A 545 -20.17 -1.71 15.88
CA CYS A 545 -21.00 -1.09 14.85
C CYS A 545 -20.36 -1.31 13.46
N ALA A 546 -20.21 -2.56 13.03
CA ALA A 546 -19.76 -2.82 11.66
C ALA A 546 -20.78 -2.23 10.70
N THR A 547 -20.35 -1.28 9.88
CA THR A 547 -21.20 -0.64 8.87
C THR A 547 -20.97 -1.18 7.47
N ASP A 548 -19.78 -1.71 7.21
CA ASP A 548 -19.27 -2.10 5.90
C ASP A 548 -18.14 -3.14 6.05
N TRP A 549 -18.05 -4.04 5.08
CA TRP A 549 -16.93 -4.93 4.80
C TRP A 549 -16.45 -4.75 3.36
N GLU A 550 -15.17 -4.47 3.16
CA GLU A 550 -14.59 -4.44 1.80
C GLU A 550 -13.56 -5.56 1.59
N MET A 551 -13.66 -6.27 0.46
CA MET A 551 -12.76 -7.36 0.08
C MET A 551 -11.82 -6.96 -1.04
N PHE A 552 -10.52 -7.03 -0.75
CA PHE A 552 -9.50 -6.75 -1.74
C PHE A 552 -8.38 -7.79 -1.76
N GLN A 553 -7.75 -7.91 -2.93
CA GLN A 553 -6.66 -8.86 -3.17
C GLN A 553 -5.42 -8.13 -3.69
N ILE A 554 -4.27 -8.38 -3.06
CA ILE A 554 -2.98 -7.83 -3.50
C ILE A 554 -2.04 -8.98 -3.84
N GLY A 555 -1.84 -9.20 -5.14
CA GLY A 555 -1.13 -10.37 -5.65
C GLY A 555 -1.90 -11.66 -5.34
N SER A 556 -1.33 -12.53 -4.51
CA SER A 556 -1.96 -13.78 -4.04
C SER A 556 -2.59 -13.67 -2.63
N ARG A 557 -2.47 -12.51 -1.97
CA ARG A 557 -2.95 -12.28 -0.59
C ARG A 557 -4.36 -11.71 -0.63
N VAL A 558 -5.30 -12.33 0.09
CA VAL A 558 -6.71 -11.92 0.19
C VAL A 558 -6.95 -11.26 1.55
N PHE A 559 -7.63 -10.12 1.53
CA PHE A 559 -7.92 -9.32 2.71
C PHE A 559 -9.40 -8.97 2.82
N LEU A 560 -9.82 -8.69 4.04
CA LEU A 560 -11.10 -8.04 4.36
C LEU A 560 -10.82 -6.87 5.30
N VAL A 561 -11.37 -5.70 5.03
CA VAL A 561 -11.40 -4.58 6.01
C VAL A 561 -12.82 -4.39 6.53
N VAL A 562 -12.96 -4.10 7.82
CA VAL A 562 -14.25 -3.70 8.41
C VAL A 562 -14.23 -2.22 8.80
N ALA A 563 -15.24 -1.49 8.34
CA ALA A 563 -15.60 -0.19 8.89
C ALA A 563 -16.26 -0.37 10.27
N ASN A 564 -15.52 -0.08 11.34
CA ASN A 564 -16.10 0.00 12.68
C ASN A 564 -16.55 1.44 12.95
N GLY A 565 -17.86 1.66 13.04
CA GLY A 565 -18.44 2.97 13.29
C GLY A 565 -18.19 3.49 14.71
N HIS A 566 -18.84 2.90 15.71
CA HIS A 566 -18.82 3.44 17.07
C HIS A 566 -19.16 2.40 18.15
N GLN A 567 -18.67 2.63 19.37
CA GLN A 567 -18.93 1.81 20.55
C GLN A 567 -19.98 2.46 21.45
N LEU A 568 -21.12 1.79 21.62
CA LEU A 568 -22.17 2.10 22.60
C LEU A 568 -22.30 0.94 23.59
N HIS A 569 -22.08 1.23 24.87
CA HIS A 569 -22.24 0.27 25.95
C HIS A 569 -23.10 0.85 27.08
N GLY A 570 -24.37 0.44 27.11
CA GLY A 570 -25.35 0.92 28.09
C GLY A 570 -25.51 2.44 28.04
N ASN A 571 -25.57 3.08 29.21
CA ASN A 571 -25.77 4.54 29.34
C ASN A 571 -24.45 5.35 29.35
N GLY A 572 -23.32 4.75 28.95
CA GLY A 572 -22.04 5.44 28.85
C GLY A 572 -21.96 6.36 27.62
N PRO A 573 -21.03 7.35 27.59
CA PRO A 573 -20.79 8.14 26.39
C PRO A 573 -20.27 7.24 25.26
N GLY A 574 -20.81 7.43 24.06
CA GLY A 574 -20.38 6.70 22.88
C GLY A 574 -18.94 7.07 22.46
N ARG A 575 -18.19 6.08 21.96
CA ARG A 575 -16.83 6.29 21.43
C ARG A 575 -16.82 6.12 19.92
N TYR A 576 -16.52 7.20 19.21
CA TYR A 576 -16.52 7.29 17.75
C TYR A 576 -15.12 7.18 17.14
N ALA A 577 -14.07 7.51 17.90
CA ALA A 577 -12.67 7.29 17.53
C ALA A 577 -12.23 5.86 17.92
N ILE A 578 -12.38 4.90 17.00
CA ILE A 578 -12.10 3.46 17.21
C ILE A 578 -11.30 2.88 16.04
N ASN A 579 -10.84 1.63 16.16
CA ASN A 579 -10.08 0.98 15.08
C ASN A 579 -11.04 0.34 14.08
N SER A 580 -10.93 0.72 12.81
CA SER A 580 -11.23 -0.20 11.70
C SER A 580 -10.10 -1.23 11.60
N THR A 581 -10.41 -2.43 11.14
CA THR A 581 -9.45 -3.55 11.16
C THR A 581 -9.40 -4.26 9.82
N ILE A 582 -8.19 -4.39 9.29
CA ILE A 582 -7.85 -5.22 8.14
C ILE A 582 -7.47 -6.62 8.63
N TYR A 583 -8.05 -7.64 8.03
CA TYR A 583 -7.76 -9.05 8.21
C TYR A 583 -7.16 -9.63 6.93
N GLU A 584 -6.24 -10.58 7.06
CA GLU A 584 -5.68 -11.37 5.96
C GLU A 584 -6.10 -12.83 6.11
N LEU A 585 -6.47 -13.47 4.99
CA LEU A 585 -6.75 -14.90 4.98
C LEU A 585 -5.44 -15.71 5.05
N ASP A 586 -5.15 -16.32 6.19
CA ASP A 586 -4.10 -17.34 6.27
C ASP A 586 -4.63 -18.65 5.68
N MET A 587 -4.10 -19.01 4.51
CA MET A 587 -4.42 -20.24 3.81
C MET A 587 -4.04 -21.52 4.60
N SER A 588 -3.15 -21.41 5.60
CA SER A 588 -2.68 -22.54 6.41
C SER A 588 -3.71 -22.94 7.47
N SER A 589 -4.22 -21.96 8.22
CA SER A 589 -5.25 -22.14 9.26
C SER A 589 -6.68 -22.03 8.72
N GLN A 590 -6.85 -21.53 7.49
CA GLN A 590 -8.14 -21.27 6.84
C GLN A 590 -8.99 -20.28 7.66
N LEU A 591 -8.36 -19.19 8.12
CA LEU A 591 -8.99 -18.14 8.92
C LEU A 591 -8.52 -16.75 8.47
N PHE A 592 -9.42 -15.77 8.56
CA PHE A 592 -9.08 -14.36 8.50
C PHE A 592 -8.44 -13.94 9.84
N LEU A 593 -7.14 -13.65 9.80
CA LEU A 593 -6.35 -13.22 10.96
C LEU A 593 -6.13 -11.71 10.89
N ARG A 594 -6.15 -11.02 12.03
CA ARG A 594 -5.95 -9.57 12.08
C ARG A 594 -4.56 -9.20 11.54
N PHE A 595 -4.54 -8.41 10.48
CA PHE A 595 -3.33 -7.92 9.80
C PHE A 595 -2.94 -6.51 10.28
N GLN A 596 -3.88 -5.57 10.28
CA GLN A 596 -3.62 -4.17 10.63
C GLN A 596 -4.85 -3.52 11.28
N ASP A 597 -4.63 -2.72 12.33
CA ASP A 597 -5.64 -1.79 12.86
C ASP A 597 -5.36 -0.36 12.35
N ILE A 598 -6.40 0.36 11.96
CA ILE A 598 -6.35 1.76 11.55
C ILE A 598 -7.38 2.55 12.37
N VAL A 599 -6.94 3.61 13.05
CA VAL A 599 -7.84 4.50 13.82
C VAL A 599 -8.69 5.31 12.83
N THR A 600 -10.01 5.22 12.99
CA THR A 600 -11.04 5.87 12.17
C THR A 600 -12.07 6.58 13.07
N TYR A 601 -12.90 7.42 12.47
CA TYR A 601 -13.86 8.30 13.17
C TYR A 601 -15.26 8.13 12.59
N SER A 602 -16.04 7.23 13.19
CA SER A 602 -17.26 6.68 12.57
C SER A 602 -17.00 6.33 11.11
N ALA A 603 -16.12 5.33 10.90
CA ALA A 603 -15.99 4.73 9.59
C ALA A 603 -17.36 4.19 9.19
N VAL A 604 -17.82 4.57 8.01
CA VAL A 604 -19.07 4.08 7.44
C VAL A 604 -18.84 3.17 6.23
N ASP A 605 -17.73 3.38 5.53
CA ASP A 605 -17.35 2.72 4.28
C ASP A 605 -15.80 2.71 4.12
N TRP A 606 -15.29 1.68 3.45
CA TRP A 606 -13.93 1.52 2.93
C TRP A 606 -13.95 1.12 1.46
N GLU A 607 -13.37 1.93 0.58
CA GLU A 607 -13.27 1.61 -0.86
C GLU A 607 -11.83 1.24 -1.26
N PHE A 608 -11.66 0.12 -1.98
CA PHE A 608 -10.36 -0.34 -2.50
C PHE A 608 -10.20 0.02 -3.97
N PHE A 609 -9.03 0.56 -4.32
CA PHE A 609 -8.73 0.85 -5.71
C PHE A 609 -7.27 0.67 -6.08
N THR A 610 -7.02 0.57 -7.38
CA THR A 610 -5.68 0.46 -7.95
C THR A 610 -5.42 1.60 -8.93
N VAL A 611 -4.21 2.12 -8.89
CA VAL A 611 -3.72 3.11 -9.86
C VAL A 611 -2.37 2.61 -10.35
N GLY A 612 -2.28 2.26 -11.64
CA GLY A 612 -1.14 1.52 -12.16
C GLY A 612 -1.03 0.12 -11.54
N GLU A 613 0.13 -0.19 -10.95
CA GLU A 613 0.38 -1.43 -10.19
C GLU A 613 0.26 -1.22 -8.66
N GLU A 614 -0.11 0.00 -8.23
CA GLU A 614 -0.17 0.38 -6.82
C GLU A 614 -1.59 0.22 -6.26
N SER A 615 -1.69 -0.29 -5.03
CA SER A 615 -2.95 -0.55 -4.33
C SER A 615 -3.22 0.49 -3.24
N TYR A 616 -4.48 0.90 -3.12
CA TYR A 616 -4.93 1.96 -2.22
C TYR A 616 -6.24 1.57 -1.54
N LEU A 617 -6.48 2.18 -0.38
CA LEU A 617 -7.77 2.19 0.31
C LEU A 617 -8.15 3.64 0.62
N VAL A 618 -9.43 3.99 0.54
CA VAL A 618 -9.96 5.24 1.10
C VAL A 618 -11.02 4.92 2.15
N VAL A 619 -11.11 5.73 3.21
CA VAL A 619 -12.12 5.57 4.27
C VAL A 619 -13.03 6.78 4.37
N ALA A 620 -14.34 6.53 4.45
CA ALA A 620 -15.34 7.52 4.81
C ALA A 620 -15.36 7.73 6.34
N ASN A 621 -14.64 8.74 6.83
CA ASN A 621 -14.77 9.20 8.23
C ASN A 621 -16.00 10.12 8.34
N SER A 622 -17.06 9.68 9.02
CA SER A 622 -18.35 10.38 9.02
C SER A 622 -18.58 11.30 10.23
N PHE A 623 -18.07 10.94 11.42
CA PHE A 623 -18.33 11.66 12.68
C PHE A 623 -17.31 11.32 13.79
N ASP A 624 -16.77 12.32 14.50
CA ASP A 624 -15.74 12.12 15.53
C ASP A 624 -16.25 12.15 16.98
N GLY A 625 -17.52 12.51 17.17
CA GLY A 625 -18.14 12.78 18.48
C GLY A 625 -18.61 14.23 18.64
N GLU A 626 -18.09 15.16 17.83
CA GLU A 626 -18.40 16.60 17.88
C GLU A 626 -18.82 17.16 16.51
N SER A 627 -18.25 16.66 15.41
CA SER A 627 -18.38 17.23 14.07
C SER A 627 -18.46 16.17 12.97
N HIS A 628 -19.22 16.50 11.92
CA HIS A 628 -19.24 15.75 10.65
C HIS A 628 -18.23 16.28 9.61
N SER A 629 -17.54 17.39 9.88
CA SER A 629 -16.58 18.00 8.95
C SER A 629 -15.17 17.39 9.13
N LEU A 630 -14.99 16.15 8.66
CA LEU A 630 -13.79 15.35 8.85
C LEU A 630 -12.98 15.15 7.57
N ASN A 631 -11.72 14.71 7.71
CA ASN A 631 -10.94 14.25 6.57
C ASN A 631 -11.19 12.76 6.34
N SER A 632 -11.66 12.42 5.13
CA SER A 632 -11.47 11.08 4.57
C SER A 632 -9.98 10.91 4.22
N ILE A 633 -9.46 9.69 4.31
CA ILE A 633 -8.01 9.43 4.23
C ILE A 633 -7.76 8.39 3.15
N ILE A 634 -6.87 8.70 2.20
CA ILE A 634 -6.34 7.69 1.27
C ILE A 634 -5.07 7.10 1.87
N TYR A 635 -5.02 5.78 1.91
CA TYR A 635 -3.86 4.98 2.29
C TYR A 635 -3.28 4.28 1.08
N ARG A 636 -1.94 4.17 1.02
CA ARG A 636 -1.21 3.39 0.01
C ARG A 636 -0.64 2.14 0.65
N TRP A 637 -0.73 1.04 -0.08
CA TRP A 637 -0.07 -0.21 0.26
C TRP A 637 1.46 -0.08 0.18
N GLN A 638 2.14 -0.41 1.26
CA GLN A 638 3.61 -0.43 1.38
C GLN A 638 4.13 -1.86 1.62
N GLY A 639 3.36 -2.87 1.20
CA GLY A 639 3.70 -4.29 1.28
C GLY A 639 3.72 -4.83 2.70
N TYR A 640 4.84 -4.60 3.37
CA TYR A 640 5.10 -5.10 4.71
C TYR A 640 4.67 -4.10 5.80
N GLU A 641 4.75 -2.78 5.54
CA GLU A 641 4.24 -1.78 6.49
C GLU A 641 2.70 -1.70 6.54
N GLY A 642 2.02 -2.48 5.68
CA GLY A 642 0.57 -2.42 5.48
C GLY A 642 0.17 -1.17 4.69
N PHE A 643 -0.99 -0.62 5.03
CA PHE A 643 -1.54 0.61 4.48
C PHE A 643 -1.08 1.83 5.27
N VAL A 644 -0.48 2.80 4.58
CA VAL A 644 0.08 4.03 5.16
C VAL A 644 -0.63 5.25 4.57
N PRO A 645 -1.12 6.21 5.38
CA PRO A 645 -1.87 7.36 4.88
C PRO A 645 -1.00 8.27 4.01
N ILE A 646 -1.51 8.67 2.84
CA ILE A 646 -0.80 9.52 1.86
C ILE A 646 -1.55 10.80 1.51
N HIS A 647 -2.90 10.80 1.49
CA HIS A 647 -3.70 12.00 1.24
C HIS A 647 -4.81 12.16 2.28
N ARG A 648 -5.20 13.41 2.52
CA ARG A 648 -6.31 13.79 3.39
C ARG A 648 -7.29 14.63 2.57
N LEU A 649 -8.52 14.18 2.45
CA LEU A 649 -9.56 14.82 1.65
C LEU A 649 -10.61 15.43 2.60
N PRO A 650 -10.75 16.77 2.65
CA PRO A 650 -11.79 17.41 3.45
C PRO A 650 -13.19 17.01 2.95
N THR A 651 -13.91 16.29 3.79
CA THR A 651 -15.26 15.78 3.55
C THR A 651 -16.22 16.28 4.61
N ILE A 652 -17.52 16.19 4.35
CA ILE A 652 -18.57 16.62 5.29
C ILE A 652 -19.62 15.52 5.33
N GLY A 653 -19.79 14.88 6.49
CA GLY A 653 -20.70 13.75 6.70
C GLY A 653 -20.54 12.68 5.63
N CYS A 654 -19.28 12.32 5.32
CA CYS A 654 -18.96 11.34 4.30
C CYS A 654 -19.71 10.05 4.60
N SER A 655 -20.45 9.55 3.62
CA SER A 655 -21.29 8.37 3.76
C SER A 655 -20.76 7.14 3.04
N ASP A 656 -20.01 7.36 1.96
CA ASP A 656 -19.68 6.35 0.95
C ASP A 656 -18.63 6.91 -0.05
N TRP A 657 -17.81 6.04 -0.64
CA TRP A 657 -16.77 6.31 -1.63
C TRP A 657 -16.82 5.30 -2.78
N GLU A 658 -16.66 5.78 -4.00
CA GLU A 658 -16.72 4.97 -5.22
C GLU A 658 -15.56 5.29 -6.17
N PHE A 659 -14.81 4.27 -6.59
CA PHE A 659 -13.75 4.38 -7.59
C PHE A 659 -14.24 4.05 -9.00
N PHE A 660 -13.87 4.90 -9.97
CA PHE A 660 -14.18 4.63 -11.37
C PHE A 660 -13.13 5.16 -12.33
N THR A 661 -13.13 4.58 -13.54
CA THR A 661 -12.30 5.02 -14.66
C THR A 661 -13.16 5.59 -15.78
N SER A 662 -12.66 6.62 -16.46
CA SER A 662 -13.29 7.19 -17.64
C SER A 662 -12.23 7.57 -18.67
N GLY A 663 -12.08 6.75 -19.70
CA GLY A 663 -10.97 6.87 -20.66
C GLY A 663 -9.68 6.35 -20.03
N GLU A 664 -8.62 7.17 -20.05
CA GLU A 664 -7.33 6.88 -19.40
C GLU A 664 -7.23 7.45 -17.98
N ASP A 665 -8.24 8.23 -17.54
CA ASP A 665 -8.25 8.86 -16.23
C ASP A 665 -9.00 8.02 -15.19
N SER A 666 -8.48 8.05 -13.96
CA SER A 666 -9.08 7.44 -12.76
C SER A 666 -9.67 8.52 -11.84
N TYR A 667 -10.75 8.18 -11.15
CA TYR A 667 -11.54 9.10 -10.33
C TYR A 667 -12.02 8.43 -9.05
N LEU A 668 -12.31 9.25 -8.05
CA LEU A 668 -13.09 8.89 -6.87
C LEU A 668 -14.31 9.81 -6.79
N ILE A 669 -15.44 9.32 -6.29
CA ILE A 669 -16.60 10.15 -5.89
C ILE A 669 -17.01 9.81 -4.45
N TYR A 670 -17.47 10.79 -3.68
CA TYR A 670 -18.07 10.56 -2.36
C TYR A 670 -19.43 11.25 -2.22
N SER A 671 -20.31 10.70 -1.37
CA SER A 671 -21.55 11.34 -0.95
C SER A 671 -21.51 11.92 0.46
N SER A 672 -22.39 12.90 0.70
CA SER A 672 -22.64 13.44 2.04
C SER A 672 -24.03 13.05 2.57
N ALA A 673 -24.08 12.36 3.70
CA ALA A 673 -25.31 12.09 4.46
C ALA A 673 -25.82 13.30 5.25
N THR A 674 -25.07 14.42 5.27
CA THR A 674 -25.42 15.64 6.04
C THR A 674 -25.55 16.90 5.20
N ALA A 675 -25.24 16.84 3.91
CA ALA A 675 -25.37 17.96 2.97
C ALA A 675 -25.85 17.47 1.60
N PRO A 676 -26.63 18.26 0.84
CA PRO A 676 -27.08 17.91 -0.50
C PRO A 676 -25.97 18.15 -1.54
N LEU A 677 -24.85 17.43 -1.38
CA LEU A 677 -23.75 17.41 -2.34
C LEU A 677 -23.01 16.06 -2.37
N SER A 678 -22.42 15.80 -3.53
CA SER A 678 -21.36 14.83 -3.75
C SER A 678 -20.17 15.54 -4.40
N LYS A 679 -18.95 14.99 -4.33
CA LYS A 679 -17.82 15.52 -5.11
C LYS A 679 -17.08 14.42 -5.85
N VAL A 680 -16.71 14.71 -7.09
CA VAL A 680 -15.82 13.90 -7.91
C VAL A 680 -14.42 14.48 -7.82
N PHE A 681 -13.45 13.59 -7.64
CA PHE A 681 -12.03 13.88 -7.67
C PHE A 681 -11.36 13.11 -8.82
N ARG A 682 -10.43 13.75 -9.52
CA ARG A 682 -9.56 13.13 -10.52
C ARG A 682 -8.23 12.78 -9.90
N LEU A 683 -7.82 11.52 -10.06
CA LEU A 683 -6.55 11.01 -9.58
C LEU A 683 -5.45 11.34 -10.60
N LYS A 684 -4.38 12.01 -10.18
CA LYS A 684 -3.23 12.33 -11.02
C LYS A 684 -2.04 11.43 -10.71
N THR A 685 -1.48 10.86 -11.77
CA THR A 685 -0.37 9.92 -11.72
C THR A 685 0.94 10.57 -12.12
N HIS A 686 2.00 10.17 -11.42
CA HIS A 686 3.39 10.31 -11.87
C HIS A 686 3.78 9.06 -12.68
#